data_AF-A0A2E7RWE4-F1
#
_entry.id   AF-A0A2E7RWE4-F1
#
_cell.length_a   1.000
_cell.length_b   1.000
_cell.length_c   1.000
_cell.angle_alpha   90.00
_cell.angle_beta   90.00
_cell.angle_gamma   90.00
#
_symmetry.space_group_name_H-M   'P 1'
#
loop_
_entity.id
_entity.type
_entity.pdbx_description
1 polymer ?
#
loop_
_entity_poly.entity_id
_entity_poly.type
_entity_poly.pdbx_seq_one_letter_code
_entity_poly.pdbx_strand_id
1 'polypeptide(L)'
;MRGITGWLAVMVVLLLHGGGAGVAADSWQLDGWKARAVVTIAKPLPDASVDAASVRVVHQGRAKPDGSDFRVRDAAGKTVPFQLTWHDPDGYSLISFQAGKPSAGAKFFVYFANPQAPRAAEMVVATDRPGAGPPKGGWVPRQGLVFATIKRPEGDNPKTVADLQQLMAASTERYGARYQQRIADGHNPFGPSDYYISVYKGWIRIPKDGVYRFCTASNEASFSFLDGKPLIHWPGRHTSERGARGEFNQKVELKAGMHYLEYYHEEVMLKQVAFLGWSPPGSQKGHYAGIPGNLYPMPHSAQVVAYESPTVPLASFVPIYVDTIWPDPGVRASGQYTRVRLGVEVAGSFPKGTTFAWDLGDGQSASGATVDHVYLSLGRFPVKLTTTIGGKSQAVGSSVEVFEVQHVAGDIRQGRYPEYVKMTAGYDLAKLDAASLGELVHLHGEGGDSKRAVEVGRNWVNRFGKIRPKRAPAIRRVLALASLSSGEEGIDEAIANFQASITDTTPAAESLDSLARLIRLLGIRRNEPDKSPELLKRVHDVAVNAKPPLTQDAKAKMSYRRAINAAGDVALWHGKKAESLEFYRRVEALLGRVVPRSVRSARIGSFPNSIREYLQENNYGAAIETVDRWEDQFATEKVKGHTFFWRGLALSLRGQHREASEFLDLALTLGTGALWENQARWRLSVALEATGRSKRARTELAKLASTGIRDRWTVRAREKLKESTGGKKGATP
;
A
#
# COMPACT_ATOMS: atom_id res chain seq x y z
N MET A 1 95.76 3.67 19.83
CA MET A 1 96.12 3.14 18.50
C MET A 1 94.84 2.67 17.81
N ARG A 2 94.60 3.16 16.57
CA ARG A 2 93.81 2.60 15.43
C ARG A 2 92.63 1.67 15.77
N GLY A 3 91.38 1.99 15.44
CA GLY A 3 90.83 2.17 14.07
C GLY A 3 90.09 0.87 13.66
N ILE A 4 88.98 0.75 12.92
CA ILE A 4 88.23 1.50 11.89
C ILE A 4 86.92 0.68 11.73
N THR A 5 85.72 1.16 12.07
CA THR A 5 84.66 1.85 11.28
C THR A 5 84.10 1.15 10.04
N GLY A 6 82.76 0.98 10.03
CA GLY A 6 81.92 0.80 8.84
C GLY A 6 80.43 0.80 9.21
N TRP A 7 79.81 1.99 9.21
CA TRP A 7 78.42 2.26 9.62
C TRP A 7 77.44 2.21 8.44
N LEU A 8 76.21 1.75 8.76
CA LEU A 8 75.01 1.76 7.93
C LEU A 8 74.68 3.17 7.39
N ALA A 9 74.38 3.26 6.10
CA ALA A 9 73.68 4.39 5.50
C ALA A 9 72.27 3.97 5.06
N VAL A 10 71.29 4.60 5.69
CA VAL A 10 69.85 4.51 5.45
C VAL A 10 69.50 5.23 4.14
N MET A 11 68.97 4.51 3.15
CA MET A 11 68.25 5.16 2.04
C MET A 11 66.80 5.39 2.47
N VAL A 12 66.45 6.67 2.64
CA VAL A 12 65.08 7.14 2.82
C VAL A 12 64.32 6.87 1.52
N VAL A 13 63.49 5.83 1.52
CA VAL A 13 62.43 5.65 0.52
C VAL A 13 61.38 6.70 0.82
N LEU A 14 61.36 7.79 0.04
CA LEU A 14 60.24 8.72 0.02
C LEU A 14 59.06 8.00 -0.64
N LEU A 15 58.26 7.33 0.19
CA LEU A 15 56.93 6.84 -0.15
C LEU A 15 56.03 8.05 -0.40
N LEU A 16 56.03 8.55 -1.63
CA LEU A 16 54.92 9.35 -2.15
C LEU A 16 53.70 8.43 -2.27
N HIS A 17 52.95 8.29 -1.17
CA HIS A 17 51.57 7.82 -1.18
C HIS A 17 50.70 8.90 -1.84
N GLY A 18 50.82 9.04 -3.15
CA GLY A 18 49.78 9.64 -3.97
C GLY A 18 48.65 8.64 -4.09
N GLY A 19 47.65 8.73 -3.20
CA GLY A 19 46.39 8.00 -3.34
C GLY A 19 45.75 8.33 -4.68
N GLY A 20 45.89 7.43 -5.65
CA GLY A 20 45.25 7.53 -6.95
C GLY A 20 43.74 7.42 -6.81
N ALA A 21 43.06 8.55 -6.80
CA ALA A 21 41.61 8.60 -6.94
C ALA A 21 41.22 8.23 -8.38
N GLY A 22 40.76 7.00 -8.58
CA GLY A 22 39.62 6.70 -9.46
C GLY A 22 39.78 6.82 -10.98
N VAL A 23 40.87 6.37 -11.61
CA VAL A 23 40.84 6.16 -13.06
C VAL A 23 39.93 4.96 -13.38
N ALA A 24 39.08 5.07 -14.41
CA ALA A 24 38.28 3.94 -14.90
C ALA A 24 39.20 2.75 -15.25
N ALA A 25 38.85 1.53 -14.82
CA ALA A 25 39.71 0.35 -14.98
C ALA A 25 39.96 -0.01 -16.46
N ASP A 26 38.98 0.26 -17.32
CA ASP A 26 39.09 0.11 -18.78
C ASP A 26 39.28 1.49 -19.44
N SER A 27 40.08 1.57 -20.51
CA SER A 27 40.35 2.82 -21.24
C SER A 27 39.07 3.54 -21.68
N TRP A 28 39.06 4.86 -21.62
CA TRP A 28 37.95 5.68 -22.13
C TRP A 28 38.06 5.81 -23.66
N GLN A 29 37.07 5.31 -24.40
CA GLN A 29 37.15 5.13 -25.86
C GLN A 29 36.54 6.28 -26.68
N LEU A 30 35.77 7.18 -26.05
CA LEU A 30 35.04 8.25 -26.75
C LEU A 30 35.22 9.61 -26.09
N ASP A 31 35.89 10.52 -26.78
CA ASP A 31 36.07 11.91 -26.35
C ASP A 31 34.76 12.68 -26.34
N GLY A 32 34.56 13.52 -25.32
CA GLY A 32 33.36 14.37 -25.17
C GLY A 32 32.20 13.71 -24.42
N TRP A 33 32.15 12.37 -24.32
CA TRP A 33 31.19 11.67 -23.46
C TRP A 33 31.60 11.74 -22.00
N LYS A 34 30.65 12.01 -21.11
CA LYS A 34 30.91 12.20 -19.68
C LYS A 34 30.45 11.05 -18.80
N ALA A 35 29.70 10.09 -19.35
CA ALA A 35 29.23 8.92 -18.63
C ALA A 35 29.24 7.68 -19.52
N ARG A 36 29.48 6.51 -18.91
CA ARG A 36 29.23 5.21 -19.51
C ARG A 36 28.67 4.21 -18.51
N ALA A 37 27.89 3.26 -19.01
CA ALA A 37 27.58 2.01 -18.33
C ALA A 37 28.55 0.94 -18.83
N VAL A 38 29.22 0.24 -17.92
CA VAL A 38 29.98 -0.98 -18.22
C VAL A 38 29.02 -2.14 -18.18
N VAL A 39 28.90 -2.87 -19.28
CA VAL A 39 27.88 -3.90 -19.50
C VAL A 39 28.55 -5.25 -19.70
N THR A 40 28.01 -6.30 -19.08
CA THR A 40 28.50 -7.67 -19.26
C THR A 40 27.38 -8.64 -19.62
N ILE A 41 27.72 -9.64 -20.43
CA ILE A 41 26.85 -10.79 -20.70
C ILE A 41 27.39 -11.97 -19.88
N ALA A 42 26.90 -12.11 -18.65
CA ALA A 42 27.39 -13.15 -17.74
C ALA A 42 27.10 -14.57 -18.24
N LYS A 43 25.89 -14.78 -18.78
CA LYS A 43 25.43 -16.09 -19.30
C LYS A 43 24.74 -15.91 -20.66
N PRO A 44 25.48 -16.06 -21.77
CA PRO A 44 24.90 -16.09 -23.11
C PRO A 44 23.82 -17.17 -23.23
N LEU A 45 22.85 -16.92 -24.11
CA LEU A 45 21.85 -17.93 -24.46
C LEU A 45 22.52 -19.03 -25.29
N PRO A 46 22.09 -20.30 -25.15
CA PRO A 46 22.67 -21.40 -25.92
C PRO A 46 22.30 -21.35 -27.41
N ASP A 47 21.28 -20.57 -27.80
CA ASP A 47 20.86 -20.41 -29.19
C ASP A 47 21.84 -19.52 -29.95
N ALA A 48 22.69 -20.14 -30.78
CA ALA A 48 23.71 -19.46 -31.60
C ALA A 48 23.14 -18.58 -32.73
N SER A 49 21.81 -18.60 -32.95
CA SER A 49 21.13 -17.70 -33.89
C SER A 49 20.74 -16.35 -33.28
N VAL A 50 20.85 -16.21 -31.95
CA VAL A 50 20.65 -14.93 -31.25
C VAL A 50 21.94 -14.13 -31.35
N ASP A 51 21.89 -13.01 -32.08
CA ASP A 51 23.03 -12.09 -32.23
C ASP A 51 22.86 -10.78 -31.46
N ALA A 52 21.76 -10.62 -30.72
CA ALA A 52 21.42 -9.44 -29.95
C ALA A 52 21.56 -9.68 -28.45
N ALA A 53 22.03 -8.67 -27.73
CA ALA A 53 21.95 -8.58 -26.28
C ALA A 53 21.15 -7.33 -25.88
N SER A 54 20.53 -7.35 -24.70
CA SER A 54 19.77 -6.21 -24.20
C SER A 54 20.16 -5.82 -22.79
N VAL A 55 20.13 -4.52 -22.51
CA VAL A 55 20.47 -3.94 -21.21
C VAL A 55 19.56 -2.76 -20.89
N ARG A 56 19.31 -2.56 -19.59
CA ARG A 56 18.72 -1.34 -19.04
C ARG A 56 19.82 -0.41 -18.56
N VAL A 57 19.86 0.84 -19.06
CA VAL A 57 20.85 1.85 -18.69
C VAL A 57 20.17 2.98 -17.94
N VAL A 58 20.46 3.10 -16.65
CA VAL A 58 19.95 4.15 -15.77
C VAL A 58 20.84 5.38 -15.91
N HIS A 59 20.33 6.43 -16.56
CA HIS A 59 21.09 7.68 -16.78
C HIS A 59 20.61 8.83 -15.91
N GLN A 60 19.37 8.81 -15.43
CA GLN A 60 18.75 9.79 -14.53
C GLN A 60 18.97 11.24 -15.00
N GLY A 61 18.42 11.58 -16.17
CA GLY A 61 18.54 12.94 -16.75
C GLY A 61 19.88 13.27 -17.43
N ARG A 62 20.88 12.37 -17.39
CA ARG A 62 22.19 12.65 -18.00
C ARG A 62 22.25 12.50 -19.52
N ALA A 63 21.41 11.62 -20.09
CA ALA A 63 21.32 11.45 -21.55
C ALA A 63 20.48 12.58 -22.18
N LYS A 64 20.62 12.81 -23.49
CA LYS A 64 19.80 13.80 -24.19
C LYS A 64 18.33 13.38 -24.18
N PRO A 65 17.37 14.33 -24.21
CA PRO A 65 15.94 13.98 -24.17
C PRO A 65 15.43 13.09 -25.31
N ASP A 66 16.15 13.03 -26.43
CA ASP A 66 15.83 12.19 -27.59
C ASP A 66 16.74 10.95 -27.70
N GLY A 67 17.61 10.73 -26.71
CA GLY A 67 18.59 9.63 -26.67
C GLY A 67 19.65 9.67 -27.77
N SER A 68 19.80 10.77 -28.53
CA SER A 68 20.71 10.81 -29.68
C SER A 68 22.19 10.70 -29.33
N ASP A 69 22.56 10.91 -28.07
CA ASP A 69 23.92 10.82 -27.58
C ASP A 69 24.37 9.40 -27.22
N PHE A 70 23.51 8.39 -27.24
CA PHE A 70 23.94 7.03 -26.95
C PHE A 70 24.96 6.51 -27.97
N ARG A 71 25.99 5.78 -27.49
CA ARG A 71 26.90 4.97 -28.32
C ARG A 71 27.18 3.63 -27.64
N VAL A 72 27.36 2.58 -28.42
CA VAL A 72 27.78 1.26 -27.89
C VAL A 72 29.13 0.88 -28.48
N ARG A 73 30.03 0.44 -27.60
CA ARG A 73 31.37 -0.04 -27.94
C ARG A 73 31.60 -1.42 -27.35
N ASP A 74 32.35 -2.26 -28.06
CA ASP A 74 32.86 -3.50 -27.47
C ASP A 74 34.13 -3.25 -26.64
N ALA A 75 34.66 -4.32 -26.03
CA ALA A 75 35.89 -4.25 -25.25
C ALA A 75 37.10 -3.72 -26.04
N ALA A 76 37.13 -3.91 -27.36
CA ALA A 76 38.20 -3.45 -28.26
C ALA A 76 37.98 -2.00 -28.77
N GLY A 77 36.88 -1.35 -28.42
CA GLY A 77 36.53 0.00 -28.86
C GLY A 77 35.85 0.07 -30.23
N LYS A 78 35.50 -1.08 -30.81
CA LYS A 78 34.76 -1.12 -32.08
C LYS A 78 33.34 -0.60 -31.88
N THR A 79 32.83 0.13 -32.87
CA THR A 79 31.42 0.55 -32.92
C THR A 79 30.52 -0.67 -32.98
N VAL A 80 29.49 -0.70 -32.13
CA VAL A 80 28.48 -1.76 -32.09
C VAL A 80 27.11 -1.18 -32.51
N PRO A 81 26.48 -1.69 -33.57
CA PRO A 81 25.11 -1.32 -33.91
C PRO A 81 24.13 -1.61 -32.78
N PHE A 82 23.16 -0.72 -32.59
CA PHE A 82 22.21 -0.84 -31.50
C PHE A 82 20.85 -0.23 -31.85
N GLN A 83 19.81 -0.69 -31.15
CA GLN A 83 18.49 -0.09 -31.15
C GLN A 83 18.23 0.51 -29.77
N LEU A 84 17.82 1.78 -29.75
CA LEU A 84 17.20 2.40 -28.57
C LEU A 84 15.74 1.93 -28.56
N THR A 85 15.46 0.87 -27.80
CA THR A 85 14.14 0.21 -27.82
C THR A 85 13.10 0.93 -26.99
N TRP A 86 13.54 1.68 -25.97
CA TRP A 86 12.71 2.59 -25.18
C TRP A 86 13.60 3.64 -24.49
N HIS A 87 13.10 4.86 -24.32
CA HIS A 87 13.81 5.96 -23.70
C HIS A 87 12.87 6.81 -22.85
N ASP A 88 13.20 6.96 -21.58
CA ASP A 88 12.68 8.02 -20.71
C ASP A 88 13.82 9.00 -20.40
N PRO A 89 13.69 10.29 -20.75
CA PRO A 89 14.75 11.28 -20.56
C PRO A 89 15.17 11.44 -19.08
N ASP A 90 14.25 11.25 -18.14
CA ASP A 90 14.48 11.54 -16.72
C ASP A 90 14.98 10.33 -15.92
N GLY A 91 14.78 9.11 -16.43
CA GLY A 91 15.05 7.87 -15.72
C GLY A 91 16.08 6.98 -16.42
N TYR A 92 15.62 6.12 -17.32
CA TYR A 92 16.45 5.08 -17.92
C TYR A 92 16.09 4.81 -19.39
N SER A 93 16.92 4.02 -20.04
CA SER A 93 16.72 3.55 -21.41
C SER A 93 16.86 2.04 -21.50
N LEU A 94 16.09 1.43 -22.39
CA LEU A 94 16.31 0.05 -22.83
C LEU A 94 17.06 0.08 -24.16
N ILE A 95 18.15 -0.68 -24.23
CA ILE A 95 19.00 -0.75 -25.41
C ILE A 95 19.18 -2.22 -25.78
N SER A 96 18.98 -2.54 -27.06
CA SER A 96 19.39 -3.80 -27.67
C SER A 96 20.59 -3.55 -28.58
N PHE A 97 21.65 -4.36 -28.51
CA PHE A 97 22.88 -4.15 -29.26
C PHE A 97 23.42 -5.45 -29.84
N GLN A 98 24.18 -5.35 -30.91
CA GLN A 98 24.71 -6.51 -31.61
C GLN A 98 25.87 -7.13 -30.81
N ALA A 99 25.68 -8.36 -30.32
CA ALA A 99 26.66 -9.10 -29.53
C ALA A 99 27.27 -10.29 -30.27
N GLY A 100 26.74 -10.67 -31.44
CA GLY A 100 27.23 -11.81 -32.21
C GLY A 100 27.09 -13.11 -31.42
N LYS A 101 28.19 -13.85 -31.23
CA LYS A 101 28.23 -15.06 -30.38
C LYS A 101 29.10 -14.77 -29.15
N PRO A 102 28.57 -14.05 -28.14
CA PRO A 102 29.39 -13.59 -27.03
C PRO A 102 29.84 -14.77 -26.17
N SER A 103 31.08 -14.72 -25.67
CA SER A 103 31.53 -15.58 -24.59
C SER A 103 30.90 -15.16 -23.26
N ALA A 104 30.86 -16.07 -22.28
CA ALA A 104 30.51 -15.69 -20.92
C ALA A 104 31.46 -14.60 -20.40
N GLY A 105 30.89 -13.54 -19.83
CA GLY A 105 31.64 -12.37 -19.37
C GLY A 105 32.01 -11.36 -20.47
N ALA A 106 31.51 -11.51 -21.69
CA ALA A 106 31.73 -10.52 -22.77
C ALA A 106 31.33 -9.12 -22.30
N LYS A 107 32.23 -8.15 -22.50
CA LYS A 107 32.12 -6.78 -21.98
C LYS A 107 31.84 -5.79 -23.11
N PHE A 108 30.95 -4.85 -22.83
CA PHE A 108 30.55 -3.74 -23.69
C PHE A 108 30.47 -2.44 -22.89
N PHE A 109 30.48 -1.31 -23.57
CA PHE A 109 30.35 0.01 -22.97
C PHE A 109 29.23 0.78 -23.66
N VAL A 110 28.26 1.27 -22.88
CA VAL A 110 27.21 2.16 -23.36
C VAL A 110 27.50 3.57 -22.90
N TYR A 111 27.90 4.44 -23.81
CA TYR A 111 28.24 5.83 -23.55
C TYR A 111 27.02 6.73 -23.69
N PHE A 112 26.90 7.72 -22.80
CA PHE A 112 25.89 8.80 -22.81
C PHE A 112 26.44 10.07 -22.13
N ALA A 113 25.61 11.09 -21.98
CA ALA A 113 25.96 12.40 -21.46
C ALA A 113 26.93 13.18 -22.37
N ASN A 114 26.61 13.23 -23.66
CA ASN A 114 27.24 14.17 -24.60
C ASN A 114 26.18 15.09 -25.23
N PRO A 115 26.00 16.33 -24.74
CA PRO A 115 24.95 17.21 -25.22
C PRO A 115 25.11 17.63 -26.68
N GLN A 116 26.34 17.58 -27.21
CA GLN A 116 26.68 17.99 -28.58
C GLN A 116 26.64 16.83 -29.58
N ALA A 117 26.44 15.59 -29.11
CA ALA A 117 26.45 14.44 -30.00
C ALA A 117 25.22 14.46 -30.94
N PRO A 118 25.41 14.28 -32.26
CA PRO A 118 24.32 13.97 -33.16
C PRO A 118 23.87 12.52 -32.95
N ARG A 119 22.73 12.15 -33.53
CA ARG A 119 22.27 10.76 -33.56
C ARG A 119 23.29 9.86 -34.25
N ALA A 120 23.58 8.70 -33.66
CA ALA A 120 24.49 7.71 -34.25
C ALA A 120 23.89 7.13 -35.55
N ALA A 121 24.71 6.91 -36.58
CA ALA A 121 24.26 6.32 -37.83
C ALA A 121 23.91 4.82 -37.66
N GLU A 122 24.55 4.18 -36.69
CA GLU A 122 24.35 2.80 -36.27
C GLU A 122 23.20 2.62 -35.25
N MET A 123 22.55 3.73 -34.84
CA MET A 123 21.42 3.72 -33.90
C MET A 123 20.10 3.59 -34.63
N VAL A 124 19.34 2.54 -34.30
CA VAL A 124 17.96 2.35 -34.76
C VAL A 124 16.98 2.81 -33.70
N VAL A 125 15.90 3.46 -34.13
CA VAL A 125 14.77 3.86 -33.28
C VAL A 125 13.48 3.46 -34.00
N ALA A 126 12.54 2.85 -33.26
CA ALA A 126 11.22 2.60 -33.79
C ALA A 126 10.40 3.89 -33.83
N THR A 127 9.57 4.06 -34.85
CA THR A 127 8.60 5.15 -34.87
C THR A 127 7.52 4.93 -33.81
N ASP A 128 7.01 6.03 -33.26
CA ASP A 128 5.92 5.99 -32.29
C ASP A 128 4.54 5.76 -32.95
N ARG A 129 4.44 6.00 -34.26
CA ARG A 129 3.21 5.75 -35.05
C ARG A 129 2.77 4.28 -34.94
N PRO A 130 1.54 4.00 -34.45
CA PRO A 130 1.00 2.63 -34.41
C PRO A 130 0.91 2.00 -35.79
N GLY A 131 1.29 0.72 -35.89
CA GLY A 131 1.21 -0.04 -37.14
C GLY A 131 2.21 0.43 -38.19
N ALA A 132 3.37 0.90 -37.75
CA ALA A 132 4.46 1.24 -38.66
C ALA A 132 5.27 0.03 -39.13
N GLY A 133 5.14 -1.11 -38.43
CA GLY A 133 5.94 -2.30 -38.70
C GLY A 133 7.35 -2.20 -38.13
N PRO A 134 8.25 -3.11 -38.55
CA PRO A 134 9.59 -3.18 -37.98
C PRO A 134 10.38 -1.90 -38.25
N PRO A 135 11.23 -1.47 -37.31
CA PRO A 135 12.10 -0.32 -37.53
C PRO A 135 13.08 -0.59 -38.68
N LYS A 136 13.61 0.48 -39.27
CA LYS A 136 14.54 0.41 -40.40
C LYS A 136 15.94 0.87 -39.98
N GLY A 137 16.98 0.17 -40.42
CA GLY A 137 18.37 0.52 -40.16
C GLY A 137 19.33 -0.58 -40.63
N GLY A 138 20.63 -0.33 -40.53
CA GLY A 138 21.66 -1.29 -40.96
C GLY A 138 21.66 -2.61 -40.19
N TRP A 139 21.29 -2.56 -38.91
CA TRP A 139 21.05 -3.75 -38.07
C TRP A 139 19.82 -3.51 -37.19
N VAL A 140 18.89 -4.45 -37.20
CA VAL A 140 17.67 -4.43 -36.38
C VAL A 140 17.62 -5.73 -35.58
N PRO A 141 17.64 -5.69 -34.24
CA PRO A 141 17.52 -6.89 -33.43
C PRO A 141 16.17 -7.55 -33.72
N ARG A 142 16.17 -8.88 -33.95
CA ARG A 142 14.96 -9.69 -34.18
C ARG A 142 14.50 -10.44 -32.92
N GLN A 143 14.96 -9.98 -31.77
CA GLN A 143 14.66 -10.53 -30.46
C GLN A 143 14.20 -9.41 -29.53
N GLY A 144 13.30 -9.76 -28.62
CA GLY A 144 12.72 -8.89 -27.61
C GLY A 144 11.32 -8.42 -28.00
N LEU A 145 10.43 -8.46 -27.01
CA LEU A 145 9.18 -7.71 -26.99
C LEU A 145 9.29 -6.71 -25.83
N VAL A 146 9.25 -5.41 -26.11
CA VAL A 146 9.25 -4.38 -25.08
C VAL A 146 7.82 -4.07 -24.70
N PHE A 147 7.52 -4.16 -23.42
CA PHE A 147 6.30 -3.66 -22.79
C PHE A 147 6.63 -2.36 -22.08
N ALA A 148 5.92 -1.28 -22.42
CA ALA A 148 6.01 0.02 -21.79
C ALA A 148 4.63 0.54 -21.41
N THR A 149 4.56 1.46 -20.45
CA THR A 149 3.33 2.19 -20.13
C THR A 149 3.58 3.69 -20.12
N ILE A 150 2.60 4.44 -20.62
CA ILE A 150 2.59 5.91 -20.62
C ILE A 150 1.28 6.42 -20.02
N LYS A 151 1.26 7.67 -19.57
CA LYS A 151 0.05 8.31 -19.07
C LYS A 151 -0.99 8.45 -20.16
N ARG A 152 -2.23 8.15 -19.86
CA ARG A 152 -3.38 8.46 -20.71
C ARG A 152 -3.90 9.85 -20.35
N PRO A 153 -3.92 10.81 -21.28
CA PRO A 153 -4.63 12.08 -21.07
C PRO A 153 -6.14 11.86 -20.82
N GLU A 154 -6.80 12.80 -20.17
CA GLU A 154 -8.26 12.81 -20.08
C GLU A 154 -8.91 12.96 -21.47
N GLY A 155 -10.10 12.39 -21.65
CA GLY A 155 -10.83 12.44 -22.92
C GLY A 155 -11.50 11.12 -23.30
N ASP A 156 -12.11 11.09 -24.48
CA ASP A 156 -12.81 9.92 -25.03
C ASP A 156 -11.87 8.75 -25.32
N ASN A 157 -12.36 7.52 -25.18
CA ASN A 157 -11.63 6.33 -25.63
C ASN A 157 -11.40 6.41 -27.16
N PRO A 158 -10.22 6.01 -27.65
CA PRO A 158 -9.89 6.06 -29.07
C PRO A 158 -10.80 5.13 -29.89
N LYS A 159 -11.41 5.65 -30.96
CA LYS A 159 -12.28 4.90 -31.87
C LYS A 159 -11.54 4.46 -33.14
N THR A 160 -10.43 5.12 -33.46
CA THR A 160 -9.60 4.85 -34.62
C THR A 160 -8.11 4.77 -34.25
N VAL A 161 -7.28 4.26 -35.16
CA VAL A 161 -5.82 4.28 -35.01
C VAL A 161 -5.27 5.72 -34.97
N ALA A 162 -5.92 6.66 -35.66
CA ALA A 162 -5.55 8.07 -35.61
C ALA A 162 -5.84 8.67 -34.22
N ASP A 163 -6.98 8.34 -33.63
CA ASP A 163 -7.33 8.76 -32.27
C ASP A 163 -6.32 8.22 -31.25
N LEU A 164 -5.94 6.93 -31.37
CA LEU A 164 -4.91 6.32 -30.52
C LEU A 164 -3.58 7.06 -30.67
N GLN A 165 -3.16 7.34 -31.90
CA GLN A 165 -1.91 8.06 -32.16
C GLN A 165 -1.93 9.46 -31.54
N GLN A 166 -3.04 10.19 -31.67
CA GLN A 166 -3.21 11.51 -31.06
C GLN A 166 -3.16 11.44 -29.52
N LEU A 167 -3.86 10.46 -28.94
CA LEU A 167 -3.88 10.24 -27.49
C LEU A 167 -2.50 9.92 -26.94
N MET A 168 -1.74 9.05 -27.61
CA MET A 168 -0.35 8.73 -27.25
C MET A 168 0.57 9.95 -27.38
N ALA A 169 0.44 10.73 -28.45
CA ALA A 169 1.24 11.93 -28.68
C ALA A 169 0.99 13.03 -27.65
N ALA A 170 -0.21 13.07 -27.05
CA ALA A 170 -0.58 13.99 -25.98
C ALA A 170 -0.13 13.52 -24.58
N SER A 171 0.44 12.32 -24.46
CA SER A 171 0.95 11.81 -23.18
C SER A 171 2.12 12.65 -22.67
N THR A 172 2.08 13.02 -21.39
CA THR A 172 3.10 13.86 -20.75
C THR A 172 4.11 13.07 -19.92
N GLU A 173 3.87 11.78 -19.68
CA GLU A 173 4.63 10.98 -18.73
C GLU A 173 4.83 9.55 -19.25
N ARG A 174 6.03 9.02 -19.00
CA ARG A 174 6.39 7.62 -19.26
C ARG A 174 6.63 6.95 -17.92
N TYR A 175 5.87 5.90 -17.62
CA TYR A 175 5.97 5.25 -16.31
C TYR A 175 7.11 4.23 -16.26
N GLY A 176 7.35 3.50 -17.36
CA GLY A 176 8.45 2.54 -17.43
C GLY A 176 8.33 1.58 -18.60
N ALA A 177 9.36 0.74 -18.75
CA ALA A 177 9.40 -0.33 -19.73
C ALA A 177 10.28 -1.50 -19.30
N ARG A 178 9.94 -2.71 -19.77
CA ARG A 178 10.78 -3.91 -19.66
C ARG A 178 10.67 -4.80 -20.90
N TYR A 179 11.64 -5.71 -21.07
CA TYR A 179 11.45 -6.84 -21.98
C TYR A 179 10.47 -7.85 -21.36
N GLN A 180 9.56 -8.37 -22.17
CA GLN A 180 8.41 -9.16 -21.78
C GLN A 180 8.28 -10.37 -22.73
N GLN A 181 7.63 -11.44 -22.29
CA GLN A 181 7.38 -12.65 -23.11
C GLN A 181 5.90 -13.04 -23.13
N ARG A 182 5.01 -12.06 -23.01
CA ARG A 182 3.57 -12.24 -23.06
C ARG A 182 2.88 -10.89 -23.22
N ILE A 183 1.65 -10.92 -23.74
CA ILE A 183 0.70 -9.80 -23.71
C ILE A 183 -0.51 -10.35 -22.97
N ALA A 184 -0.47 -10.24 -21.64
CA ALA A 184 -1.44 -10.86 -20.74
C ALA A 184 -1.37 -10.18 -19.35
N ASP A 185 -1.37 -8.86 -19.35
CA ASP A 185 -1.12 -8.05 -18.15
C ASP A 185 -2.45 -7.50 -17.64
N GLY A 186 -2.67 -7.63 -16.33
CA GLY A 186 -3.90 -7.22 -15.65
C GLY A 186 -3.69 -6.07 -14.67
N HIS A 187 -2.54 -5.41 -14.74
CA HIS A 187 -2.21 -4.20 -13.99
C HIS A 187 -1.08 -3.43 -14.68
N ASN A 188 -0.94 -2.14 -14.38
CA ASN A 188 0.24 -1.34 -14.69
C ASN A 188 1.36 -1.61 -13.66
N PRO A 189 2.50 -2.22 -14.03
CA PRO A 189 3.58 -2.50 -13.08
C PRO A 189 4.51 -1.30 -12.84
N PHE A 190 4.34 -0.20 -13.58
CA PHE A 190 5.26 0.93 -13.56
C PHE A 190 4.64 2.22 -13.01
N GLY A 191 3.31 2.28 -12.92
CA GLY A 191 2.59 3.51 -12.64
C GLY A 191 1.17 3.28 -12.15
N PRO A 192 0.33 4.33 -12.16
CA PRO A 192 -1.05 4.28 -11.70
C PRO A 192 -1.87 3.14 -12.30
N SER A 193 -2.80 2.62 -11.51
CA SER A 193 -3.78 1.60 -11.93
C SER A 193 -4.75 2.12 -12.99
N ASP A 194 -4.99 3.41 -13.03
CA ASP A 194 -5.99 4.04 -13.89
C ASP A 194 -5.30 5.03 -14.83
N TYR A 195 -5.94 5.37 -15.94
CA TYR A 195 -5.46 6.37 -16.91
C TYR A 195 -4.04 6.09 -17.45
N TYR A 196 -3.83 4.93 -18.06
CA TYR A 196 -2.58 4.61 -18.75
C TYR A 196 -2.79 3.93 -20.09
N ILE A 197 -1.75 3.92 -20.92
CA ILE A 197 -1.69 3.18 -22.18
C ILE A 197 -0.53 2.19 -22.09
N SER A 198 -0.84 0.91 -22.29
CA SER A 198 0.14 -0.14 -22.51
C SER A 198 0.59 -0.16 -23.97
N VAL A 199 1.90 -0.24 -24.19
CA VAL A 199 2.53 -0.31 -25.51
C VAL A 199 3.45 -1.53 -25.54
N TYR A 200 3.16 -2.46 -26.45
CA TYR A 200 3.98 -3.64 -26.71
C TYR A 200 4.53 -3.55 -28.11
N LYS A 201 5.85 -3.64 -28.27
CA LYS A 201 6.54 -3.60 -29.59
C LYS A 201 7.70 -4.58 -29.62
N GLY A 202 7.77 -5.42 -30.64
CA GLY A 202 8.90 -6.33 -30.81
C GLY A 202 8.60 -7.53 -31.68
N TRP A 203 9.22 -8.67 -31.39
CA TRP A 203 9.20 -9.82 -32.28
C TRP A 203 8.45 -11.02 -31.71
N ILE A 204 7.84 -11.79 -32.60
CA ILE A 204 7.23 -13.09 -32.33
C ILE A 204 7.67 -14.09 -33.40
N ARG A 205 7.93 -15.33 -32.99
CA ARG A 205 8.28 -16.45 -33.87
C ARG A 205 7.04 -17.29 -34.17
N ILE A 206 6.63 -17.32 -35.44
CA ILE A 206 5.58 -18.21 -35.93
C ILE A 206 6.21 -19.57 -36.28
N PRO A 207 5.77 -20.68 -35.66
CA PRO A 207 6.50 -21.95 -35.74
C PRO A 207 6.31 -22.69 -37.07
N LYS A 208 5.18 -22.50 -37.75
CA LYS A 208 4.86 -23.15 -39.02
C LYS A 208 3.92 -22.31 -39.87
N ASP A 209 3.96 -22.53 -41.18
CA ASP A 209 2.99 -22.00 -42.12
C ASP A 209 1.56 -22.40 -41.74
N GLY A 210 0.61 -21.51 -42.00
CA GLY A 210 -0.80 -21.87 -41.98
C GLY A 210 -1.72 -20.75 -41.54
N VAL A 211 -2.96 -21.14 -41.29
CA VAL A 211 -4.03 -20.25 -40.85
C VAL A 211 -4.06 -20.18 -39.32
N TYR A 212 -3.80 -18.99 -38.79
CA TYR A 212 -3.94 -18.67 -37.38
C TYR A 212 -5.22 -17.86 -37.17
N ARG A 213 -5.78 -17.93 -35.97
CA ARG A 213 -6.72 -16.92 -35.48
C ARG A 213 -6.11 -16.24 -34.27
N PHE A 214 -6.07 -14.91 -34.25
CA PHE A 214 -5.73 -14.17 -33.05
C PHE A 214 -7.01 -13.73 -32.36
N CYS A 215 -6.97 -13.46 -31.06
CA CYS A 215 -8.06 -12.81 -30.33
C CYS A 215 -7.52 -11.76 -29.36
N THR A 216 -8.37 -10.80 -28.99
CA THR A 216 -8.06 -9.84 -27.92
C THR A 216 -9.13 -9.89 -26.84
N ALA A 217 -8.71 -9.72 -25.58
CA ALA A 217 -9.59 -9.40 -24.47
C ALA A 217 -9.01 -8.20 -23.75
N SER A 218 -9.77 -7.10 -23.70
CA SER A 218 -9.32 -5.88 -23.02
C SER A 218 -10.45 -5.20 -22.27
N ASN A 219 -10.11 -4.55 -21.16
CA ASN A 219 -10.96 -3.50 -20.63
C ASN A 219 -10.64 -2.24 -21.43
N GLU A 220 -11.63 -1.70 -22.13
CA GLU A 220 -11.46 -0.58 -23.07
C GLU A 220 -10.50 -0.85 -24.24
N ALA A 221 -10.07 0.20 -24.95
CA ALA A 221 -9.66 0.09 -26.34
C ALA A 221 -8.37 -0.71 -26.50
N SER A 222 -8.33 -1.59 -27.50
CA SER A 222 -7.10 -2.28 -27.92
C SER A 222 -6.88 -2.27 -29.42
N PHE A 223 -5.61 -2.17 -29.82
CA PHE A 223 -5.19 -2.16 -31.23
C PHE A 223 -3.94 -3.02 -31.39
N SER A 224 -3.87 -3.83 -32.44
CA SER A 224 -2.72 -4.68 -32.70
C SER A 224 -2.38 -4.75 -34.18
N PHE A 225 -1.10 -4.96 -34.45
CA PHE A 225 -0.54 -4.99 -35.79
C PHE A 225 0.49 -6.11 -35.91
N LEU A 226 0.61 -6.69 -37.10
CA LEU A 226 1.62 -7.67 -37.44
C LEU A 226 2.31 -7.26 -38.75
N ASP A 227 3.62 -7.06 -38.71
CA ASP A 227 4.44 -6.55 -39.82
C ASP A 227 3.90 -5.23 -40.41
N GLY A 228 3.37 -4.36 -39.55
CA GLY A 228 2.78 -3.07 -39.95
C GLY A 228 1.38 -3.18 -40.56
N LYS A 229 0.80 -4.38 -40.64
CA LYS A 229 -0.59 -4.58 -41.09
C LYS A 229 -1.53 -4.71 -39.88
N PRO A 230 -2.77 -4.19 -39.95
CA PRO A 230 -3.77 -4.43 -38.91
C PRO A 230 -3.94 -5.92 -38.61
N LEU A 231 -3.90 -6.28 -37.33
CA LEU A 231 -4.15 -7.64 -36.85
C LEU A 231 -5.57 -7.73 -36.29
N ILE A 232 -5.81 -7.18 -35.10
CA ILE A 232 -7.12 -7.10 -34.44
C ILE A 232 -7.26 -5.77 -33.72
N HIS A 233 -8.41 -5.13 -33.88
CA HIS A 233 -8.76 -3.91 -33.17
C HIS A 233 -10.08 -4.11 -32.43
N TRP A 234 -10.13 -3.63 -31.20
CA TRP A 234 -11.36 -3.48 -30.43
C TRP A 234 -11.39 -2.06 -29.87
N PRO A 235 -11.84 -1.08 -30.68
CA PRO A 235 -11.81 0.32 -30.31
C PRO A 235 -12.96 0.70 -29.37
N GLY A 236 -12.82 1.84 -28.69
CA GLY A 236 -13.85 2.41 -27.84
C GLY A 236 -13.99 1.73 -26.47
N ARG A 237 -15.07 2.09 -25.77
CA ARG A 237 -15.33 1.65 -24.40
C ARG A 237 -16.07 0.32 -24.36
N HIS A 238 -15.52 -0.64 -23.62
CA HIS A 238 -16.12 -1.95 -23.36
C HIS A 238 -15.45 -2.62 -22.16
N THR A 239 -15.97 -3.77 -21.75
CA THR A 239 -15.40 -4.56 -20.65
C THR A 239 -14.80 -5.86 -21.17
N SER A 240 -13.76 -6.35 -20.48
CA SER A 240 -12.99 -7.54 -20.89
C SER A 240 -13.83 -8.81 -20.99
N GLU A 241 -14.92 -8.91 -20.24
CA GLU A 241 -15.82 -10.07 -20.19
C GLU A 241 -16.46 -10.36 -21.55
N ARG A 242 -16.66 -9.32 -22.37
CA ARG A 242 -17.27 -9.45 -23.70
C ARG A 242 -16.36 -10.13 -24.73
N GLY A 243 -15.07 -10.27 -24.45
CA GLY A 243 -14.08 -10.93 -25.32
C GLY A 243 -13.41 -12.14 -24.66
N ALA A 244 -13.89 -12.56 -23.48
CA ALA A 244 -13.25 -13.56 -22.66
C ALA A 244 -13.16 -14.95 -23.32
N ARG A 245 -13.97 -15.23 -24.35
CA ARG A 245 -13.96 -16.49 -25.11
C ARG A 245 -13.44 -16.30 -26.54
N GLY A 246 -12.84 -15.15 -26.84
CA GLY A 246 -12.31 -14.81 -28.17
C GLY A 246 -13.39 -14.35 -29.16
N GLU A 247 -14.46 -13.75 -28.66
CA GLU A 247 -15.52 -13.12 -29.47
C GLU A 247 -14.94 -12.10 -30.47
N PHE A 248 -13.88 -11.38 -30.06
CA PHE A 248 -13.13 -10.45 -30.89
C PHE A 248 -11.86 -11.14 -31.42
N ASN A 249 -11.96 -11.68 -32.64
CA ASN A 249 -10.89 -12.45 -33.27
C ASN A 249 -10.74 -12.11 -34.76
N GLN A 250 -9.55 -12.38 -35.30
CA GLN A 250 -9.25 -12.26 -36.73
C GLN A 250 -8.49 -13.49 -37.22
N LYS A 251 -8.89 -13.99 -38.40
CA LYS A 251 -8.15 -15.01 -39.13
C LYS A 251 -7.04 -14.37 -39.95
N VAL A 252 -5.82 -14.92 -39.86
CA VAL A 252 -4.65 -14.47 -40.61
C VAL A 252 -3.88 -15.69 -41.15
N GLU A 253 -3.44 -15.62 -42.39
CA GLU A 253 -2.54 -16.60 -42.98
C GLU A 253 -1.09 -16.13 -42.80
N LEU A 254 -0.25 -16.98 -42.24
CA LEU A 254 1.14 -16.65 -41.88
C LEU A 254 2.11 -17.68 -42.41
N LYS A 255 3.33 -17.21 -42.70
CA LYS A 255 4.50 -18.04 -42.93
C LYS A 255 5.23 -18.30 -41.63
N ALA A 256 5.94 -19.41 -41.54
CA ALA A 256 6.86 -19.66 -40.46
C ALA A 256 7.98 -18.61 -40.47
N GLY A 257 8.41 -18.14 -39.30
CA GLY A 257 9.50 -17.18 -39.19
C GLY A 257 9.24 -16.08 -38.16
N MET A 258 10.07 -15.05 -38.23
CA MET A 258 9.96 -13.88 -37.35
C MET A 258 9.00 -12.86 -37.93
N HIS A 259 8.06 -12.42 -37.10
CA HIS A 259 7.12 -11.35 -37.41
C HIS A 259 7.25 -10.24 -36.37
N TYR A 260 7.03 -9.00 -36.79
CA TYR A 260 7.04 -7.84 -35.91
C TYR A 260 5.63 -7.59 -35.38
N LEU A 261 5.48 -7.62 -34.06
CA LEU A 261 4.21 -7.50 -33.36
C LEU A 261 4.14 -6.16 -32.62
N GLU A 262 3.01 -5.49 -32.78
CA GLU A 262 2.62 -4.32 -31.99
C GLU A 262 1.27 -4.59 -31.33
N TYR A 263 1.13 -4.24 -30.05
CA TYR A 263 -0.15 -4.27 -29.33
C TYR A 263 -0.25 -3.04 -28.42
N TYR A 264 -1.44 -2.45 -28.39
CA TYR A 264 -1.77 -1.26 -27.63
C TYR A 264 -3.03 -1.52 -26.84
N HIS A 265 -3.05 -1.11 -25.59
CA HIS A 265 -4.22 -1.15 -24.73
C HIS A 265 -4.34 0.16 -23.96
N GLU A 266 -5.50 0.78 -24.04
CA GLU A 266 -5.84 2.01 -23.32
C GLU A 266 -6.73 1.65 -22.13
N GLU A 267 -6.42 2.23 -20.97
CA GLU A 267 -7.12 2.03 -19.72
C GLU A 267 -7.46 3.36 -19.05
N VAL A 268 -8.70 3.49 -18.60
CA VAL A 268 -9.26 4.64 -17.87
C VAL A 268 -9.49 4.26 -16.41
N MET A 269 -10.38 3.30 -16.13
CA MET A 269 -10.81 2.92 -14.80
C MET A 269 -11.30 1.46 -14.76
N LEU A 270 -11.37 0.92 -13.55
CA LEU A 270 -11.89 -0.41 -13.21
C LEU A 270 -10.85 -1.53 -13.43
N LYS A 271 -11.32 -2.73 -13.73
CA LYS A 271 -10.49 -3.92 -13.83
C LYS A 271 -9.71 -3.89 -15.14
N GLN A 272 -8.39 -3.97 -15.03
CA GLN A 272 -7.47 -3.85 -16.15
C GLN A 272 -7.23 -5.21 -16.81
N VAL A 273 -7.25 -5.25 -18.14
CA VAL A 273 -6.87 -6.44 -18.91
C VAL A 273 -6.27 -6.01 -20.25
N ALA A 274 -5.04 -6.44 -20.53
CA ALA A 274 -4.40 -6.41 -21.84
C ALA A 274 -4.05 -7.84 -22.25
N PHE A 275 -4.79 -8.43 -23.18
CA PHE A 275 -4.57 -9.82 -23.59
C PHE A 275 -4.59 -9.99 -25.10
N LEU A 276 -3.51 -10.57 -25.66
CA LEU A 276 -3.46 -11.08 -27.02
C LEU A 276 -3.34 -12.61 -26.99
N GLY A 277 -4.38 -13.27 -27.48
CA GLY A 277 -4.44 -14.72 -27.61
C GLY A 277 -4.37 -15.18 -29.06
N TRP A 278 -4.22 -16.50 -29.24
CA TRP A 278 -4.21 -17.12 -30.55
C TRP A 278 -4.84 -18.53 -30.55
N SER A 279 -5.11 -19.01 -31.75
CA SER A 279 -5.56 -20.35 -32.11
C SER A 279 -4.72 -20.80 -33.31
N PRO A 280 -3.62 -21.54 -33.09
CA PRO A 280 -2.72 -21.98 -34.16
C PRO A 280 -3.34 -23.07 -35.06
N PRO A 281 -2.78 -23.34 -36.26
CA PRO A 281 -3.31 -24.34 -37.17
C PRO A 281 -3.38 -25.73 -36.53
N GLY A 282 -4.56 -26.34 -36.58
CA GLY A 282 -4.88 -27.62 -35.95
C GLY A 282 -5.56 -27.52 -34.58
N SER A 283 -5.75 -26.31 -34.05
CA SER A 283 -6.51 -26.11 -32.81
C SER A 283 -7.99 -26.41 -32.97
N GLN A 284 -8.66 -26.80 -31.88
CA GLN A 284 -10.11 -26.94 -31.84
C GLN A 284 -10.78 -25.60 -32.18
N LYS A 285 -11.82 -25.65 -33.02
CA LYS A 285 -12.57 -24.46 -33.43
C LYS A 285 -13.13 -23.72 -32.21
N GLY A 286 -12.88 -22.42 -32.11
CA GLY A 286 -13.36 -21.57 -31.02
C GLY A 286 -12.49 -21.58 -29.76
N HIS A 287 -11.43 -22.40 -29.70
CA HIS A 287 -10.47 -22.37 -28.61
C HIS A 287 -9.36 -21.36 -28.88
N TYR A 288 -9.15 -20.46 -27.92
CA TYR A 288 -8.05 -19.50 -27.88
C TYR A 288 -7.23 -19.70 -26.61
N ALA A 289 -5.93 -19.49 -26.71
CA ALA A 289 -5.01 -19.53 -25.58
C ALA A 289 -4.07 -18.34 -25.63
N GLY A 290 -3.45 -18.00 -24.49
CA GLY A 290 -2.32 -17.09 -24.48
C GLY A 290 -1.20 -17.63 -25.38
N ILE A 291 -0.54 -16.73 -26.10
CA ILE A 291 0.60 -17.09 -26.94
C ILE A 291 1.74 -17.58 -26.02
N PRO A 292 2.29 -18.79 -26.23
CA PRO A 292 3.37 -19.33 -25.40
C PRO A 292 4.60 -18.41 -25.34
N GLY A 293 5.16 -18.25 -24.13
CA GLY A 293 6.25 -17.31 -23.89
C GLY A 293 7.52 -17.56 -24.70
N ASN A 294 7.80 -18.82 -25.02
CA ASN A 294 8.94 -19.24 -25.84
C ASN A 294 8.83 -18.81 -27.32
N LEU A 295 7.66 -18.32 -27.77
CA LEU A 295 7.50 -17.74 -29.10
C LEU A 295 7.87 -16.26 -29.16
N TYR A 296 8.08 -15.61 -28.01
CA TYR A 296 8.68 -14.28 -27.94
C TYR A 296 10.19 -14.45 -27.78
N PRO A 297 10.98 -14.36 -28.87
CA PRO A 297 12.41 -14.60 -28.80
C PRO A 297 13.08 -13.56 -27.90
N MET A 298 13.97 -13.98 -27.00
CA MET A 298 14.67 -13.09 -26.10
C MET A 298 16.10 -12.82 -26.59
N PRO A 299 16.61 -11.59 -26.46
CA PRO A 299 18.02 -11.30 -26.63
C PRO A 299 18.83 -11.90 -25.47
N HIS A 300 20.14 -11.99 -25.61
CA HIS A 300 21.01 -12.24 -24.47
C HIS A 300 20.78 -11.21 -23.37
N SER A 301 20.69 -11.66 -22.12
CA SER A 301 20.56 -10.74 -20.98
C SER A 301 21.93 -10.15 -20.65
N ALA A 302 22.08 -8.85 -20.84
CA ALA A 302 23.23 -8.09 -20.42
C ALA A 302 22.90 -7.27 -19.16
N GLN A 303 23.88 -7.09 -18.29
CA GLN A 303 23.73 -6.36 -17.03
C GLN A 303 24.77 -5.26 -16.93
N VAL A 304 24.36 -4.11 -16.39
CA VAL A 304 25.31 -3.08 -15.99
C VAL A 304 26.05 -3.57 -14.75
N VAL A 305 27.38 -3.44 -14.74
CA VAL A 305 28.24 -3.79 -13.60
C VAL A 305 28.93 -2.58 -12.97
N ALA A 306 28.97 -1.45 -13.68
CA ALA A 306 29.45 -0.17 -13.18
C ALA A 306 28.85 0.98 -14.00
N TYR A 307 28.63 2.13 -13.36
CA TYR A 307 28.47 3.41 -14.04
C TYR A 307 29.69 4.27 -13.76
N GLU A 308 30.25 4.89 -14.78
CA GLU A 308 31.55 5.55 -14.71
C GLU A 308 31.52 6.89 -15.44
N SER A 309 32.27 7.85 -14.91
CA SER A 309 32.78 9.01 -15.63
C SER A 309 34.28 8.79 -15.91
N PRO A 310 34.96 9.67 -16.67
CA PRO A 310 36.39 9.54 -16.89
C PRO A 310 37.24 9.52 -15.61
N THR A 311 36.73 10.02 -14.47
CA THR A 311 37.52 10.25 -13.26
C THR A 311 36.93 9.68 -11.97
N VAL A 312 35.66 9.28 -11.96
CA VAL A 312 35.00 8.69 -10.77
C VAL A 312 33.86 7.75 -11.16
N PRO A 313 33.54 6.74 -10.34
CA PRO A 313 32.28 6.00 -10.42
C PRO A 313 31.08 6.94 -10.28
N LEU A 314 29.99 6.65 -10.98
CA LEU A 314 28.76 7.45 -10.95
C LEU A 314 27.66 6.72 -10.18
N ALA A 315 27.00 7.42 -9.27
CA ALA A 315 25.84 6.89 -8.57
C ALA A 315 24.57 7.01 -9.42
N SER A 316 23.77 5.96 -9.37
CA SER A 316 22.41 5.90 -9.91
C SER A 316 21.52 5.02 -9.04
N PHE A 317 20.21 5.21 -9.07
CA PHE A 317 19.26 4.39 -8.32
C PHE A 317 17.93 4.26 -9.06
N VAL A 318 17.15 3.24 -8.73
CA VAL A 318 15.80 3.04 -9.25
C VAL A 318 14.87 2.65 -8.10
N PRO A 319 13.70 3.28 -7.96
CA PRO A 319 12.72 2.88 -6.96
C PRO A 319 12.11 1.51 -7.27
N ILE A 320 11.92 0.70 -6.24
CA ILE A 320 11.17 -0.55 -6.30
C ILE A 320 10.00 -0.43 -5.32
N TYR A 321 8.77 -0.47 -5.85
CA TYR A 321 7.55 -0.49 -5.04
C TYR A 321 7.39 -1.88 -4.44
N VAL A 322 7.50 -2.00 -3.11
CA VAL A 322 7.54 -3.30 -2.42
C VAL A 322 6.13 -3.77 -2.08
N ASP A 323 5.40 -2.92 -1.37
CA ASP A 323 4.04 -3.19 -0.94
C ASP A 323 3.29 -1.90 -0.57
N THR A 324 1.98 -2.05 -0.41
CA THR A 324 1.09 -0.97 -0.03
C THR A 324 0.04 -1.40 0.97
N ILE A 325 -0.39 -0.47 1.83
CA ILE A 325 -1.55 -0.63 2.70
C ILE A 325 -2.62 0.35 2.25
N TRP A 326 -3.79 -0.20 1.94
CA TRP A 326 -5.05 0.53 1.92
C TRP A 326 -5.70 0.43 3.29
N PRO A 327 -6.20 1.54 3.85
CA PRO A 327 -7.04 1.50 5.03
C PRO A 327 -8.23 0.57 4.81
N ASP A 328 -8.64 -0.12 5.87
CA ASP A 328 -9.84 -0.97 5.83
C ASP A 328 -11.04 -0.10 5.39
N PRO A 329 -11.76 -0.44 4.30
CA PRO A 329 -12.90 0.33 3.83
C PRO A 329 -14.01 0.50 4.88
N GLY A 330 -14.11 -0.42 5.86
CA GLY A 330 -15.00 -0.31 7.01
C GLY A 330 -14.58 0.73 8.04
N VAL A 331 -13.31 1.16 8.02
CA VAL A 331 -12.73 2.19 8.88
C VAL A 331 -12.60 3.51 8.12
N ARG A 332 -12.02 3.51 6.91
CA ARG A 332 -11.78 4.70 6.09
C ARG A 332 -11.82 4.36 4.60
N ALA A 333 -12.48 5.21 3.81
CA ALA A 333 -12.70 4.99 2.37
C ALA A 333 -11.57 5.52 1.46
N SER A 334 -10.47 6.01 2.02
CA SER A 334 -9.36 6.60 1.27
C SER A 334 -8.06 6.50 2.06
N GLY A 335 -6.93 6.78 1.43
CA GLY A 335 -5.60 6.68 2.03
C GLY A 335 -4.81 5.52 1.42
N GLN A 336 -3.51 5.68 1.35
CA GLN A 336 -2.60 4.64 0.86
C GLN A 336 -1.21 4.92 1.43
N TYR A 337 -0.57 3.88 1.98
CA TYR A 337 0.81 3.95 2.44
C TYR A 337 1.65 3.04 1.56
N THR A 338 2.72 3.54 0.95
CA THR A 338 3.50 2.76 -0.02
C THR A 338 4.95 2.64 0.45
N ARG A 339 5.43 1.41 0.59
CA ARG A 339 6.83 1.13 0.89
C ARG A 339 7.61 1.07 -0.41
N VAL A 340 8.61 1.94 -0.53
CA VAL A 340 9.52 2.00 -1.68
C VAL A 340 10.92 1.66 -1.21
N ARG A 341 11.56 0.71 -1.89
CA ARG A 341 12.98 0.40 -1.74
C ARG A 341 13.78 1.25 -2.71
N LEU A 342 14.73 2.00 -2.18
CA LEU A 342 15.70 2.79 -2.93
C LEU A 342 17.08 2.15 -2.77
N GLY A 343 17.65 1.69 -3.88
CA GLY A 343 18.95 1.03 -3.89
C GLY A 343 19.91 1.70 -4.88
N VAL A 344 21.15 1.91 -4.46
CA VAL A 344 22.23 2.30 -5.37
C VAL A 344 22.46 1.14 -6.34
N GLU A 345 22.26 1.40 -7.63
CA GLU A 345 22.56 0.42 -8.68
C GLU A 345 24.05 0.06 -8.60
N VAL A 346 24.36 -1.23 -8.72
CA VAL A 346 25.73 -1.77 -8.71
C VAL A 346 26.60 -1.24 -7.55
N ALA A 347 26.04 -1.09 -6.35
CA ALA A 347 26.74 -0.54 -5.17
C ALA A 347 28.12 -1.16 -4.89
N GLY A 348 28.33 -2.44 -5.26
CA GLY A 348 29.61 -3.13 -5.14
C GLY A 348 30.72 -2.61 -6.05
N SER A 349 30.41 -1.78 -7.06
CA SER A 349 31.40 -1.15 -7.94
C SER A 349 32.09 0.07 -7.31
N PHE A 350 31.61 0.54 -6.14
CA PHE A 350 32.20 1.68 -5.45
C PHE A 350 33.38 1.25 -4.56
N PRO A 351 34.41 2.11 -4.40
CA PRO A 351 35.51 1.84 -3.48
C PRO A 351 35.02 1.56 -2.05
N LYS A 352 35.72 0.68 -1.33
CA LYS A 352 35.46 0.44 0.09
C LYS A 352 35.54 1.75 0.88
N GLY A 353 34.62 1.92 1.84
CA GLY A 353 34.51 3.16 2.63
C GLY A 353 33.65 4.25 2.01
N THR A 354 33.06 4.01 0.82
CA THR A 354 32.04 4.92 0.25
C THR A 354 30.81 4.99 1.14
N THR A 355 30.29 6.19 1.37
CA THR A 355 29.05 6.40 2.13
C THR A 355 27.93 6.94 1.23
N PHE A 356 26.69 6.58 1.59
CA PHE A 356 25.49 6.94 0.85
C PHE A 356 24.48 7.58 1.81
N ALA A 357 24.00 8.76 1.47
CA ALA A 357 22.99 9.51 2.21
C ALA A 357 21.83 9.88 1.27
N TRP A 358 20.61 9.78 1.78
CA TRP A 358 19.37 9.99 1.04
C TRP A 358 18.59 11.14 1.66
N ASP A 359 18.17 12.07 0.80
CA ASP A 359 17.00 12.91 1.04
C ASP A 359 15.82 12.28 0.29
N LEU A 360 14.76 11.93 1.01
CA LEU A 360 13.65 11.13 0.50
C LEU A 360 12.54 11.99 -0.12
N GLY A 361 12.68 13.32 -0.07
CA GLY A 361 11.77 14.27 -0.71
C GLY A 361 10.47 14.54 0.06
N ASP A 362 10.25 13.88 1.19
CA ASP A 362 9.11 14.09 2.11
C ASP A 362 9.55 14.68 3.47
N GLY A 363 10.77 15.23 3.51
CA GLY A 363 11.39 15.75 4.73
C GLY A 363 12.14 14.70 5.56
N GLN A 364 12.07 13.42 5.20
CA GLN A 364 12.84 12.36 5.84
C GLN A 364 14.20 12.14 5.15
N SER A 365 15.15 11.58 5.90
CA SER A 365 16.48 11.23 5.41
C SER A 365 16.86 9.83 5.82
N ALA A 366 17.66 9.14 5.01
CA ALA A 366 18.18 7.82 5.31
C ALA A 366 19.66 7.68 4.92
N SER A 367 20.30 6.59 5.31
CA SER A 367 21.69 6.29 4.97
C SER A 367 21.88 4.82 4.63
N GLY A 368 22.90 4.52 3.83
CA GLY A 368 23.21 3.17 3.36
C GLY A 368 22.95 2.98 1.86
N ALA A 369 23.53 1.93 1.28
CA ALA A 369 23.41 1.63 -0.15
C ALA A 369 22.00 1.17 -0.55
N THR A 370 21.18 0.73 0.40
CA THR A 370 19.78 0.36 0.19
C THR A 370 18.96 0.79 1.38
N VAL A 371 17.83 1.45 1.13
CA VAL A 371 16.91 1.96 2.15
C VAL A 371 15.47 1.59 1.77
N ASP A 372 14.69 1.15 2.76
CA ASP A 372 13.24 0.97 2.62
C ASP A 372 12.55 2.15 3.31
N HIS A 373 11.67 2.84 2.59
CA HIS A 373 10.97 4.04 3.08
C HIS A 373 9.47 3.95 2.84
N VAL A 374 8.66 4.46 3.77
CA VAL A 374 7.20 4.51 3.64
C VAL A 374 6.77 5.93 3.28
N TYR A 375 6.24 6.10 2.07
CA TYR A 375 5.55 7.33 1.70
C TYR A 375 4.10 7.26 2.17
N LEU A 376 3.69 8.31 2.91
CA LEU A 376 2.38 8.38 3.58
C LEU A 376 1.27 8.94 2.69
N SER A 377 1.62 9.45 1.51
CA SER A 377 0.71 10.10 0.59
C SER A 377 1.10 9.80 -0.86
N LEU A 378 0.11 9.87 -1.75
CA LEU A 378 0.34 9.84 -3.20
C LEU A 378 0.99 11.14 -3.66
N GLY A 379 1.82 11.08 -4.69
CA GLY A 379 2.47 12.25 -5.29
C GLY A 379 3.89 11.98 -5.77
N ARG A 380 4.53 13.03 -6.26
CA ARG A 380 5.90 13.01 -6.79
C ARG A 380 6.88 13.54 -5.73
N PHE A 381 7.84 12.72 -5.32
CA PHE A 381 8.83 13.04 -4.30
C PHE A 381 10.23 13.20 -4.92
N PRO A 382 10.88 14.36 -4.78
CA PRO A 382 12.24 14.56 -5.31
C PRO A 382 13.26 13.88 -4.38
N VAL A 383 13.71 12.68 -4.77
CA VAL A 383 14.72 11.93 -4.02
C VAL A 383 16.12 12.33 -4.49
N LYS A 384 17.01 12.60 -3.53
CA LYS A 384 18.42 12.91 -3.79
C LYS A 384 19.33 11.92 -3.07
N LEU A 385 20.16 11.24 -3.84
CA LEU A 385 21.24 10.41 -3.34
C LEU A 385 22.54 11.22 -3.35
N THR A 386 23.18 11.35 -2.19
CA THR A 386 24.53 11.90 -2.03
C THR A 386 25.50 10.77 -1.73
N THR A 387 26.51 10.62 -2.58
CA THR A 387 27.55 9.59 -2.45
C THR A 387 28.88 10.26 -2.13
N THR A 388 29.58 9.80 -1.10
CA THR A 388 30.89 10.35 -0.72
C THR A 388 31.98 9.29 -0.87
N ILE A 389 32.96 9.57 -1.73
CA ILE A 389 34.06 8.68 -2.09
C ILE A 389 35.37 9.37 -1.71
N GLY A 390 36.13 8.80 -0.77
CA GLY A 390 37.42 9.37 -0.34
C GLY A 390 37.32 10.83 0.13
N GLY A 391 36.22 11.20 0.78
CA GLY A 391 35.95 12.57 1.25
C GLY A 391 35.35 13.54 0.22
N LYS A 392 35.21 13.14 -1.05
CA LYS A 392 34.56 13.96 -2.09
C LYS A 392 33.14 13.49 -2.34
N SER A 393 32.19 14.42 -2.40
CA SER A 393 30.77 14.12 -2.60
C SER A 393 30.30 14.38 -4.01
N GLN A 394 29.41 13.51 -4.50
CA GLN A 394 28.61 13.70 -5.70
C GLN A 394 27.13 13.48 -5.35
N ALA A 395 26.21 14.06 -6.12
CA ALA A 395 24.78 13.86 -5.92
C ALA A 395 24.06 13.56 -7.23
N VAL A 396 23.03 12.74 -7.15
CA VAL A 396 22.08 12.47 -8.23
C VAL A 396 20.66 12.61 -7.68
N GLY A 397 19.81 13.30 -8.43
CA GLY A 397 18.39 13.48 -8.11
C GLY A 397 17.52 12.74 -9.10
N SER A 398 16.43 12.14 -8.61
CA SER A 398 15.36 11.59 -9.44
C SER A 398 14.04 11.66 -8.68
N SER A 399 12.92 11.52 -9.37
CA SER A 399 11.61 11.55 -8.73
C SER A 399 11.09 10.14 -8.46
N VAL A 400 10.54 9.94 -7.27
CA VAL A 400 9.72 8.77 -6.96
C VAL A 400 8.26 9.18 -7.09
N GLU A 401 7.50 8.48 -7.92
CA GLU A 401 6.08 8.71 -8.11
C GLU A 401 5.27 7.69 -7.30
N VAL A 402 4.69 8.12 -6.19
CA VAL A 402 3.79 7.28 -5.40
C VAL A 402 2.39 7.44 -5.98
N PHE A 403 1.93 6.42 -6.68
CA PHE A 403 0.63 6.40 -7.36
C PHE A 403 -0.36 5.48 -6.66
N GLU A 404 -1.63 5.62 -7.04
CA GLU A 404 -2.71 4.78 -6.53
C GLU A 404 -2.57 3.33 -7.04
N VAL A 405 -2.58 2.38 -6.11
CA VAL A 405 -2.44 0.93 -6.37
C VAL A 405 -3.75 0.25 -5.96
N GLN A 406 -4.77 0.28 -6.80
CA GLN A 406 -6.08 -0.30 -6.45
C GLN A 406 -6.05 -1.83 -6.33
N HIS A 407 -5.13 -2.48 -7.05
CA HIS A 407 -5.01 -3.94 -7.08
C HIS A 407 -3.59 -4.35 -6.66
N VAL A 408 -3.46 -4.91 -5.47
CA VAL A 408 -2.23 -5.57 -5.03
C VAL A 408 -2.04 -6.86 -5.84
N ALA A 409 -1.22 -6.80 -6.87
CA ALA A 409 -0.97 -7.90 -7.79
C ALA A 409 0.48 -7.88 -8.30
N GLY A 410 0.98 -9.06 -8.65
CA GLY A 410 2.30 -9.20 -9.26
C GLY A 410 3.43 -8.70 -8.35
N ASP A 411 4.04 -7.60 -8.75
CA ASP A 411 5.28 -7.07 -8.17
C ASP A 411 5.04 -6.25 -6.88
N ILE A 412 3.83 -5.70 -6.67
CA ILE A 412 3.45 -4.93 -5.47
C ILE A 412 2.51 -5.75 -4.58
N ARG A 413 2.91 -5.96 -3.32
CA ARG A 413 2.17 -6.81 -2.38
C ARG A 413 1.29 -6.01 -1.41
N GLN A 414 0.45 -6.71 -0.65
CA GLN A 414 -0.26 -6.15 0.49
C GLN A 414 0.69 -6.00 1.69
N GLY A 415 0.81 -4.78 2.22
CA GLY A 415 1.59 -4.47 3.41
C GLY A 415 0.86 -4.80 4.71
N ARG A 416 1.56 -4.68 5.85
CA ARG A 416 1.02 -4.95 7.19
C ARG A 416 1.32 -3.80 8.15
N TYR A 417 0.29 -3.32 8.86
CA TYR A 417 0.40 -2.19 9.79
C TYR A 417 1.58 -2.27 10.78
N PRO A 418 1.89 -3.41 11.44
CA PRO A 418 3.01 -3.47 12.38
C PRO A 418 4.37 -3.14 11.77
N GLU A 419 4.59 -3.49 10.49
CA GLU A 419 5.84 -3.16 9.79
C GLU A 419 5.92 -1.66 9.51
N TYR A 420 4.81 -1.07 9.06
CA TYR A 420 4.75 0.34 8.69
C TYR A 420 4.89 1.23 9.94
N VAL A 421 4.17 0.92 11.02
CA VAL A 421 4.30 1.59 12.33
C VAL A 421 5.76 1.58 12.81
N LYS A 422 6.45 0.44 12.67
CA LYS A 422 7.87 0.33 13.05
C LYS A 422 8.76 1.24 12.19
N MET A 423 8.54 1.27 10.88
CA MET A 423 9.33 2.07 9.94
C MET A 423 9.10 3.58 10.12
N THR A 424 7.89 3.99 10.46
CA THR A 424 7.52 5.41 10.61
C THR A 424 7.69 5.96 12.02
N ALA A 425 8.03 5.12 13.00
CA ALA A 425 8.20 5.53 14.40
C ALA A 425 9.22 6.67 14.57
N GLY A 426 10.28 6.68 13.77
CA GLY A 426 11.36 7.67 13.82
C GLY A 426 11.17 8.92 12.95
N TYR A 427 10.02 9.09 12.29
CA TYR A 427 9.84 10.21 11.36
C TYR A 427 9.93 11.55 12.08
N ASP A 428 10.64 12.51 11.47
CA ASP A 428 10.73 13.89 11.93
C ASP A 428 9.41 14.60 11.65
N LEU A 429 8.58 14.70 12.69
CA LEU A 429 7.25 15.30 12.61
C LEU A 429 7.31 16.76 12.17
N ALA A 430 8.36 17.51 12.54
CA ALA A 430 8.46 18.94 12.25
C ALA A 430 8.64 19.22 10.75
N LYS A 431 9.18 18.26 10.00
CA LYS A 431 9.41 18.36 8.55
C LYS A 431 8.25 17.84 7.70
N LEU A 432 7.37 17.01 8.26
CA LEU A 432 6.18 16.54 7.55
C LEU A 432 5.20 17.68 7.32
N ASP A 433 4.58 17.66 6.13
CA ASP A 433 3.51 18.56 5.76
C ASP A 433 2.16 18.15 6.40
N ALA A 434 1.14 18.99 6.24
CA ALA A 434 -0.16 18.75 6.86
C ALA A 434 -0.86 17.50 6.35
N ALA A 435 -0.63 17.08 5.09
CA ALA A 435 -1.24 15.88 4.53
C ALA A 435 -0.60 14.62 5.13
N SER A 436 0.73 14.49 5.01
CA SER A 436 1.49 13.34 5.47
C SER A 436 1.43 13.17 6.98
N LEU A 437 1.47 14.27 7.74
CA LEU A 437 1.32 14.20 9.19
C LEU A 437 -0.09 13.74 9.59
N GLY A 438 -1.13 14.15 8.85
CA GLY A 438 -2.50 13.68 9.08
C GLY A 438 -2.64 12.18 8.80
N GLU A 439 -2.05 11.70 7.70
CA GLU A 439 -1.96 10.29 7.37
C GLU A 439 -1.16 9.47 8.39
N LEU A 440 -0.12 10.05 8.98
CA LEU A 440 0.64 9.41 10.05
C LEU A 440 -0.19 9.21 11.33
N VAL A 441 -1.11 10.13 11.67
CA VAL A 441 -2.06 9.93 12.78
C VAL A 441 -2.92 8.69 12.53
N HIS A 442 -3.43 8.55 11.30
CA HIS A 442 -4.24 7.40 10.88
C HIS A 442 -3.44 6.11 10.94
N LEU A 443 -2.25 6.07 10.31
CA LEU A 443 -1.40 4.88 10.28
C LEU A 443 -1.11 4.32 11.68
N HIS A 444 -0.69 5.17 12.62
CA HIS A 444 -0.40 4.72 13.99
C HIS A 444 -1.68 4.37 14.76
N GLY A 445 -2.77 5.11 14.57
CA GLY A 445 -4.05 4.84 15.23
C GLY A 445 -4.65 3.50 14.81
N GLU A 446 -4.67 3.23 13.51
CA GLU A 446 -5.14 1.98 12.89
C GLU A 446 -4.17 0.82 13.15
N GLY A 447 -2.87 1.10 13.20
CA GLY A 447 -1.84 0.13 13.55
C GLY A 447 -1.72 -0.20 15.04
N GLY A 448 -2.57 0.38 15.90
CA GLY A 448 -2.64 0.09 17.34
C GLY A 448 -1.59 0.80 18.20
N ASP A 449 -0.82 1.72 17.64
CA ASP A 449 0.14 2.55 18.37
C ASP A 449 -0.51 3.88 18.79
N SER A 450 -1.44 3.77 19.75
CA SER A 450 -2.25 4.90 20.20
C SER A 450 -1.41 6.03 20.80
N LYS A 451 -0.30 5.72 21.48
CA LYS A 451 0.58 6.73 22.09
C LYS A 451 1.21 7.61 21.01
N ARG A 452 1.77 6.99 19.96
CA ARG A 452 2.35 7.74 18.84
C ARG A 452 1.28 8.49 18.05
N ALA A 453 0.11 7.89 17.82
CA ALA A 453 -1.00 8.58 17.17
C ALA A 453 -1.44 9.85 17.93
N VAL A 454 -1.46 9.81 19.26
CA VAL A 454 -1.74 10.99 20.10
C VAL A 454 -0.66 12.06 19.94
N GLU A 455 0.62 11.68 20.00
CA GLU A 455 1.74 12.61 19.81
C GLU A 455 1.68 13.31 18.45
N VAL A 456 1.51 12.54 17.37
CA VAL A 456 1.41 13.04 16.00
C VAL A 456 0.17 13.92 15.83
N GLY A 457 -0.97 13.52 16.39
CA GLY A 457 -2.23 14.27 16.32
C GLY A 457 -2.13 15.63 17.02
N ARG A 458 -1.51 15.69 18.20
CA ARG A 458 -1.22 16.95 18.91
C ARG A 458 -0.32 17.85 18.06
N ASN A 459 0.74 17.30 17.47
CA ASN A 459 1.63 18.03 16.59
C ASN A 459 0.87 18.65 15.40
N TRP A 460 0.00 17.87 14.77
CA TRP A 460 -0.83 18.32 13.66
C TRP A 460 -1.79 19.44 14.09
N VAL A 461 -2.53 19.26 15.18
CA VAL A 461 -3.50 20.25 15.68
C VAL A 461 -2.81 21.58 16.02
N ASN A 462 -1.64 21.51 16.67
CA ASN A 462 -0.89 22.70 17.08
C ASN A 462 -0.37 23.50 15.89
N ARG A 463 0.15 22.83 14.86
CA ARG A 463 0.75 23.49 13.68
C ARG A 463 -0.29 23.88 12.63
N PHE A 464 -1.25 23.01 12.35
CA PHE A 464 -2.13 23.13 11.18
C PHE A 464 -3.59 23.40 11.53
N GLY A 465 -4.02 23.16 12.78
CA GLY A 465 -5.43 23.24 13.16
C GLY A 465 -6.10 24.57 12.83
N LYS A 466 -5.41 25.69 13.08
CA LYS A 466 -5.92 27.05 12.79
C LYS A 466 -5.90 27.39 11.31
N ILE A 467 -4.87 26.95 10.57
CA ILE A 467 -4.66 27.28 9.15
C ILE A 467 -5.31 26.28 8.18
N ARG A 468 -5.79 25.14 8.68
CA ARG A 468 -6.53 24.10 7.94
C ARG A 468 -7.85 23.74 8.64
N PRO A 469 -8.75 24.72 8.86
CA PRO A 469 -9.98 24.52 9.65
C PRO A 469 -10.94 23.49 9.06
N LYS A 470 -10.90 23.24 7.74
CA LYS A 470 -11.71 22.19 7.09
C LYS A 470 -11.23 20.77 7.38
N ARG A 471 -9.93 20.56 7.64
CA ARG A 471 -9.35 19.24 7.94
C ARG A 471 -9.25 18.96 9.43
N ALA A 472 -9.18 20.01 10.26
CA ALA A 472 -9.00 19.88 11.70
C ALA A 472 -10.05 19.00 12.40
N PRO A 473 -11.36 19.08 12.07
CA PRO A 473 -12.36 18.20 12.67
C PRO A 473 -12.05 16.71 12.50
N ALA A 474 -11.61 16.29 11.32
CA ALA A 474 -11.28 14.90 11.03
C ALA A 474 -10.10 14.41 11.87
N ILE A 475 -9.01 15.17 11.89
CA ILE A 475 -7.82 14.82 12.69
C ILE A 475 -8.14 14.79 14.19
N ARG A 476 -8.97 15.71 14.68
CA ARG A 476 -9.40 15.72 16.08
C ARG A 476 -10.19 14.48 16.47
N ARG A 477 -11.04 13.92 15.59
CA ARG A 477 -11.76 12.67 15.89
C ARG A 477 -10.81 11.48 16.00
N VAL A 478 -9.82 11.39 15.11
CA VAL A 478 -8.81 10.32 15.17
C VAL A 478 -7.96 10.45 16.43
N LEU A 479 -7.52 11.67 16.74
CA LEU A 479 -6.81 11.98 17.99
C LEU A 479 -7.65 11.59 19.21
N ALA A 480 -8.96 11.91 19.23
CA ALA A 480 -9.83 11.53 20.34
C ALA A 480 -9.94 10.01 20.51
N LEU A 481 -10.05 9.25 19.42
CA LEU A 481 -10.07 7.78 19.46
C LEU A 481 -8.73 7.20 19.94
N ALA A 482 -7.61 7.78 19.52
CA ALA A 482 -6.28 7.39 19.99
C ALA A 482 -6.08 7.71 21.48
N SER A 483 -6.53 8.87 21.95
CA SER A 483 -6.50 9.24 23.37
C SER A 483 -7.35 8.26 24.20
N LEU A 484 -8.55 7.88 23.75
CA LEU A 484 -9.36 6.86 24.44
C LEU A 484 -8.65 5.50 24.52
N SER A 485 -7.96 5.11 23.44
CA SER A 485 -7.22 3.84 23.39
C SER A 485 -5.98 3.83 24.28
N SER A 486 -5.52 5.01 24.73
CA SER A 486 -4.43 5.17 25.69
C SER A 486 -4.86 4.97 27.15
N GLY A 487 -6.17 4.78 27.40
CA GLY A 487 -6.74 4.52 28.72
C GLY A 487 -7.34 5.76 29.39
N GLU A 488 -7.51 5.72 30.72
CA GLU A 488 -8.21 6.78 31.47
C GLU A 488 -7.63 8.17 31.31
N GLU A 489 -6.30 8.27 31.26
CA GLU A 489 -5.58 9.52 31.16
C GLU A 489 -5.92 10.28 29.87
N GLY A 490 -6.36 9.57 28.82
CA GLY A 490 -6.75 10.16 27.56
C GLY A 490 -8.23 10.53 27.45
N ILE A 491 -9.07 10.25 28.46
CA ILE A 491 -10.52 10.52 28.36
C ILE A 491 -10.82 12.01 28.26
N ASP A 492 -10.18 12.86 29.06
CA ASP A 492 -10.44 14.31 29.03
C ASP A 492 -9.95 14.93 27.72
N GLU A 493 -8.81 14.49 27.21
CA GLU A 493 -8.32 14.90 25.90
C GLU A 493 -9.26 14.43 24.79
N ALA A 494 -9.79 13.21 24.88
CA ALA A 494 -10.76 12.71 23.91
C ALA A 494 -12.06 13.52 23.93
N ILE A 495 -12.57 13.88 25.12
CA ILE A 495 -13.73 14.76 25.27
C ILE A 495 -13.45 16.12 24.59
N ALA A 496 -12.33 16.76 24.91
CA ALA A 496 -11.96 18.04 24.33
C ALA A 496 -11.85 17.98 22.80
N ASN A 497 -11.26 16.91 22.26
CA ASN A 497 -11.11 16.74 20.83
C ASN A 497 -12.43 16.40 20.11
N PHE A 498 -13.31 15.57 20.70
CA PHE A 498 -14.63 15.36 20.13
C PHE A 498 -15.46 16.64 20.14
N GLN A 499 -15.41 17.44 21.21
CA GLN A 499 -16.07 18.75 21.25
C GLN A 499 -15.54 19.67 20.15
N ALA A 500 -14.22 19.81 20.03
CA ALA A 500 -13.58 20.65 19.02
C ALA A 500 -13.69 20.10 17.59
N SER A 501 -14.11 18.83 17.43
CA SER A 501 -14.39 18.23 16.12
C SER A 501 -15.79 18.55 15.57
N ILE A 502 -16.65 19.20 16.36
CA ILE A 502 -18.01 19.54 15.93
C ILE A 502 -18.02 21.03 15.56
N THR A 503 -17.99 21.29 14.25
CA THR A 503 -18.02 22.64 13.66
C THR A 503 -19.14 22.74 12.63
N ASP A 504 -19.45 23.95 12.16
CA ASP A 504 -20.45 24.20 11.11
C ASP A 504 -20.12 23.51 9.78
N THR A 505 -18.85 23.18 9.57
CA THR A 505 -18.35 22.48 8.37
C THR A 505 -18.24 20.97 8.56
N THR A 506 -18.54 20.45 9.75
CA THR A 506 -18.44 19.01 10.03
C THR A 506 -19.67 18.27 9.48
N PRO A 507 -19.49 17.26 8.60
CA PRO A 507 -20.58 16.44 8.10
C PRO A 507 -21.52 15.93 9.20
N ALA A 508 -22.82 15.92 8.93
CA ALA A 508 -23.85 15.60 9.94
C ALA A 508 -23.62 14.24 10.60
N ALA A 509 -23.31 13.20 9.82
CA ALA A 509 -23.00 11.86 10.36
C ALA A 509 -21.84 11.88 11.36
N GLU A 510 -20.77 12.61 11.04
CA GLU A 510 -19.57 12.70 11.88
C GLU A 510 -19.83 13.51 13.15
N SER A 511 -20.56 14.62 13.05
CA SER A 511 -21.01 15.40 14.21
C SER A 511 -21.87 14.58 15.16
N LEU A 512 -22.81 13.80 14.62
CA LEU A 512 -23.69 12.93 15.39
C LEU A 512 -22.94 11.78 16.08
N ASP A 513 -21.97 11.16 15.40
CA ASP A 513 -21.11 10.14 16.02
C ASP A 513 -20.22 10.73 17.12
N SER A 514 -19.65 11.93 16.92
CA SER A 514 -18.90 12.65 17.97
C SER A 514 -19.79 12.98 19.17
N LEU A 515 -21.03 13.45 18.96
CA LEU A 515 -21.98 13.71 20.04
C LEU A 515 -22.37 12.43 20.79
N ALA A 516 -22.58 11.31 20.07
CA ALA A 516 -22.84 10.02 20.70
C ALA A 516 -21.70 9.57 21.62
N ARG A 517 -20.44 9.81 21.20
CA ARG A 517 -19.26 9.56 22.04
C ARG A 517 -19.25 10.48 23.25
N LEU A 518 -19.47 11.78 23.08
CA LEU A 518 -19.51 12.75 24.17
C LEU A 518 -20.57 12.42 25.22
N ILE A 519 -21.77 12.02 24.81
CA ILE A 519 -22.85 11.62 25.74
C ILE A 519 -22.38 10.48 26.65
N ARG A 520 -21.76 9.43 26.09
CA ARG A 520 -21.23 8.31 26.91
C ARG A 520 -20.03 8.72 27.75
N LEU A 521 -19.09 9.48 27.20
CA LEU A 521 -17.89 9.89 27.93
C LEU A 521 -18.23 10.80 29.12
N LEU A 522 -19.07 11.81 28.92
CA LEU A 522 -19.46 12.71 30.02
C LEU A 522 -20.43 12.00 30.98
N GLY A 523 -21.49 11.39 30.45
CA GLY A 523 -22.53 10.77 31.27
C GLY A 523 -22.07 9.54 32.06
N ILE A 524 -21.26 8.66 31.45
CA ILE A 524 -20.82 7.40 32.10
C ILE A 524 -19.40 7.54 32.65
N ARG A 525 -18.44 7.99 31.83
CA ARG A 525 -17.01 7.99 32.23
C ARG A 525 -16.63 9.13 33.17
N ARG A 526 -17.35 10.25 33.12
CA ARG A 526 -17.17 11.37 34.06
C ARG A 526 -18.30 11.48 35.08
N ASN A 527 -19.28 10.56 35.03
CA ASN A 527 -20.39 10.52 35.96
C ASN A 527 -21.19 11.84 35.99
N GLU A 528 -21.37 12.47 34.83
CA GLU A 528 -22.10 13.74 34.65
C GLU A 528 -23.37 13.53 33.80
N PRO A 529 -24.36 12.76 34.29
CA PRO A 529 -25.57 12.45 33.51
C PRO A 529 -26.35 13.69 33.09
N ASP A 530 -26.28 14.76 33.87
CA ASP A 530 -26.99 16.03 33.67
C ASP A 530 -26.53 16.81 32.42
N LYS A 531 -25.38 16.45 31.83
CA LYS A 531 -24.93 17.00 30.53
C LYS A 531 -25.63 16.37 29.33
N SER A 532 -26.29 15.22 29.50
CA SER A 532 -26.91 14.47 28.39
C SER A 532 -28.06 15.23 27.70
N PRO A 533 -28.96 15.92 28.41
CA PRO A 533 -30.04 16.68 27.78
C PRO A 533 -29.54 17.80 26.84
N GLU A 534 -28.50 18.53 27.24
CA GLU A 534 -27.91 19.59 26.40
C GLU A 534 -27.27 19.00 25.13
N LEU A 535 -26.51 17.90 25.27
CA LEU A 535 -25.91 17.20 24.13
C LEU A 535 -26.98 16.61 23.20
N LEU A 536 -28.09 16.09 23.74
CA LEU A 536 -29.23 15.62 22.95
C LEU A 536 -29.93 16.74 22.18
N LYS A 537 -30.00 17.95 22.74
CA LYS A 537 -30.48 19.13 22.01
C LYS A 537 -29.60 19.39 20.79
N ARG A 538 -28.26 19.39 20.96
CA ARG A 538 -27.31 19.52 19.85
C ARG A 538 -27.45 18.40 18.82
N VAL A 539 -27.69 17.16 19.25
CA VAL A 539 -27.97 16.02 18.37
C VAL A 539 -29.21 16.28 17.50
N HIS A 540 -30.27 16.84 18.10
CA HIS A 540 -31.47 17.22 17.38
C HIS A 540 -31.21 18.37 16.38
N ASP A 541 -30.48 19.40 16.80
CA ASP A 541 -30.15 20.55 15.95
C ASP A 541 -29.34 20.13 14.71
N VAL A 542 -28.33 19.25 14.89
CA VAL A 542 -27.56 18.70 13.75
C VAL A 542 -28.45 17.88 12.83
N ALA A 543 -29.34 17.07 13.39
CA ALA A 543 -30.25 16.21 12.62
C ALA A 543 -31.26 17.01 11.79
N VAL A 544 -31.84 18.09 12.35
CA VAL A 544 -32.81 18.93 11.64
C VAL A 544 -32.14 19.74 10.52
N ASN A 545 -30.90 20.17 10.73
CA ASN A 545 -30.16 21.00 9.78
C ASN A 545 -29.27 20.21 8.80
N ALA A 546 -29.35 18.87 8.81
CA ALA A 546 -28.51 18.02 7.97
C ALA A 546 -28.75 18.27 6.47
N LYS A 547 -27.66 18.29 5.70
CA LYS A 547 -27.67 18.41 4.24
C LYS A 547 -26.82 17.28 3.63
N PRO A 548 -27.42 16.32 2.88
CA PRO A 548 -28.86 16.19 2.62
C PRO A 548 -29.66 15.84 3.90
N PRO A 549 -31.00 16.01 3.90
CA PRO A 549 -31.83 15.66 5.05
C PRO A 549 -31.65 14.21 5.49
N LEU A 550 -31.84 13.92 6.79
CA LEU A 550 -31.65 12.57 7.37
C LEU A 550 -32.45 11.45 6.68
N THR A 551 -33.57 11.78 6.03
CA THR A 551 -34.37 10.81 5.27
C THR A 551 -33.66 10.32 4.01
N GLN A 552 -32.72 11.08 3.49
CA GLN A 552 -31.92 10.79 2.30
C GLN A 552 -30.48 10.38 2.64
N ASP A 553 -30.02 10.60 3.87
CA ASP A 553 -28.68 10.20 4.34
C ASP A 553 -28.75 9.01 5.30
N ALA A 554 -28.54 7.81 4.77
CA ALA A 554 -28.54 6.57 5.57
C ALA A 554 -27.43 6.56 6.64
N LYS A 555 -26.27 7.16 6.37
CA LYS A 555 -25.13 7.21 7.30
C LYS A 555 -25.45 8.15 8.45
N ALA A 556 -25.91 9.37 8.18
CA ALA A 556 -26.31 10.31 9.21
C ALA A 556 -27.51 9.80 10.03
N LYS A 557 -28.47 9.11 9.41
CA LYS A 557 -29.58 8.46 10.13
C LYS A 557 -29.08 7.39 11.10
N MET A 558 -28.07 6.61 10.72
CA MET A 558 -27.46 5.63 11.61
C MET A 558 -26.72 6.31 12.77
N SER A 559 -25.91 7.35 12.51
CA SER A 559 -25.21 8.11 13.55
C SER A 559 -26.20 8.79 14.52
N TYR A 560 -27.32 9.31 14.02
CA TYR A 560 -28.41 9.86 14.84
C TYR A 560 -28.97 8.80 15.80
N ARG A 561 -29.26 7.59 15.29
CA ARG A 561 -29.72 6.47 16.14
C ARG A 561 -28.71 6.14 17.25
N ARG A 562 -27.41 6.13 16.93
CA ARG A 562 -26.36 5.87 17.93
C ARG A 562 -26.31 6.95 19.02
N ALA A 563 -26.56 8.20 18.68
CA ALA A 563 -26.63 9.29 19.65
C ALA A 563 -27.85 9.18 20.59
N ILE A 564 -29.02 8.80 20.06
CA ILE A 564 -30.20 8.51 20.91
C ILE A 564 -29.94 7.28 21.80
N ASN A 565 -29.31 6.24 21.25
CA ASN A 565 -28.92 5.03 21.99
C ASN A 565 -27.95 5.37 23.13
N ALA A 566 -26.99 6.28 22.88
CA ALA A 566 -26.04 6.73 23.90
C ALA A 566 -26.72 7.42 25.09
N ALA A 567 -27.76 8.22 24.87
CA ALA A 567 -28.51 8.82 25.98
C ALA A 567 -29.31 7.78 26.78
N GLY A 568 -29.91 6.80 26.08
CA GLY A 568 -30.52 5.65 26.74
C GLY A 568 -29.51 4.86 27.59
N ASP A 569 -28.29 4.68 27.08
CA ASP A 569 -27.19 4.03 27.79
C ASP A 569 -26.82 4.80 29.06
N VAL A 570 -26.72 6.13 29.00
CA VAL A 570 -26.47 6.96 30.20
C VAL A 570 -27.61 6.81 31.21
N ALA A 571 -28.87 6.95 30.79
CA ALA A 571 -30.02 6.80 31.69
C ALA A 571 -30.02 5.42 32.37
N LEU A 572 -29.74 4.34 31.62
CA LEU A 572 -29.67 2.99 32.16
C LEU A 572 -28.52 2.83 33.15
N TRP A 573 -27.34 3.39 32.84
CA TRP A 573 -26.15 3.36 33.70
C TRP A 573 -26.40 4.01 35.06
N HIS A 574 -27.27 5.02 35.09
CA HIS A 574 -27.68 5.76 36.30
C HIS A 574 -28.98 5.24 36.92
N GLY A 575 -29.38 4.01 36.62
CA GLY A 575 -30.53 3.34 37.24
C GLY A 575 -31.91 3.81 36.75
N LYS A 576 -31.97 4.72 35.77
CA LYS A 576 -33.22 5.26 35.22
C LYS A 576 -33.79 4.34 34.13
N LYS A 577 -34.19 3.13 34.53
CA LYS A 577 -34.62 2.07 33.61
C LYS A 577 -35.81 2.47 32.73
N ALA A 578 -36.83 3.14 33.31
CA ALA A 578 -38.01 3.58 32.55
C ALA A 578 -37.64 4.59 31.45
N GLU A 579 -36.85 5.61 31.80
CA GLU A 579 -36.35 6.63 30.88
C GLU A 579 -35.48 6.00 29.76
N SER A 580 -34.58 5.08 30.10
CA SER A 580 -33.75 4.38 29.11
C SER A 580 -34.60 3.63 28.06
N LEU A 581 -35.72 3.05 28.48
CA LEU A 581 -36.59 2.27 27.61
C LEU A 581 -37.31 3.15 26.58
N GLU A 582 -37.62 4.40 26.93
CA GLU A 582 -38.18 5.39 25.98
C GLU A 582 -37.18 5.69 24.86
N PHE A 583 -35.91 5.94 25.22
CA PHE A 583 -34.84 6.12 24.23
C PHE A 583 -34.67 4.87 23.35
N TYR A 584 -34.62 3.68 23.92
CA TYR A 584 -34.42 2.44 23.15
C TYR A 584 -35.58 2.11 22.22
N ARG A 585 -36.84 2.36 22.65
CA ARG A 585 -38.01 2.23 21.76
C ARG A 585 -37.90 3.18 20.56
N ARG A 586 -37.43 4.41 20.78
CA ARG A 586 -37.18 5.37 19.69
C ARG A 586 -36.06 4.89 18.75
N VAL A 587 -34.97 4.33 19.28
CA VAL A 587 -33.87 3.76 18.48
C VAL A 587 -34.34 2.64 17.56
N GLU A 588 -35.18 1.74 18.09
CA GLU A 588 -35.79 0.65 17.32
C GLU A 588 -36.80 1.19 16.29
N ALA A 589 -37.65 2.15 16.65
CA ALA A 589 -38.60 2.77 15.72
C ALA A 589 -37.90 3.44 14.53
N LEU A 590 -36.75 4.08 14.76
CA LEU A 590 -35.94 4.72 13.72
C LEU A 590 -35.33 3.74 12.70
N LEU A 591 -35.32 2.42 12.96
CA LEU A 591 -34.96 1.41 11.94
C LEU A 591 -35.93 1.42 10.76
N GLY A 592 -37.19 1.84 10.98
CA GLY A 592 -38.23 1.87 9.94
C GLY A 592 -38.67 0.49 9.43
N ARG A 593 -38.27 -0.59 10.10
CA ARG A 593 -38.65 -1.97 9.76
C ARG A 593 -39.28 -2.64 10.97
N VAL A 594 -40.55 -3.04 10.86
CA VAL A 594 -41.21 -3.83 11.89
C VAL A 594 -40.67 -5.26 11.81
N VAL A 595 -40.01 -5.72 12.86
CA VAL A 595 -39.58 -7.12 12.99
C VAL A 595 -40.72 -7.91 13.62
N PRO A 596 -41.32 -8.91 12.92
CA PRO A 596 -42.38 -9.73 13.50
C PRO A 596 -41.96 -10.38 14.81
N ARG A 597 -42.89 -10.55 15.76
CA ARG A 597 -42.57 -11.05 17.11
C ARG A 597 -41.84 -12.41 17.08
N SER A 598 -42.28 -13.33 16.24
CA SER A 598 -41.63 -14.65 16.07
C SER A 598 -40.18 -14.53 15.58
N VAL A 599 -39.96 -13.69 14.56
CA VAL A 599 -38.62 -13.41 14.00
C VAL A 599 -37.73 -12.71 15.02
N ARG A 600 -38.29 -11.78 15.80
CA ARG A 600 -37.57 -11.09 16.88
C ARG A 600 -37.08 -12.10 17.92
N SER A 601 -37.96 -12.96 18.43
CA SER A 601 -37.60 -13.98 19.42
C SER A 601 -36.53 -14.94 18.90
N ALA A 602 -36.66 -15.39 17.64
CA ALA A 602 -35.67 -16.26 17.01
C ALA A 602 -34.28 -15.60 16.90
N ARG A 603 -34.22 -14.34 16.43
CA ARG A 603 -32.96 -13.59 16.30
C ARG A 603 -32.31 -13.30 17.66
N ILE A 604 -33.10 -12.92 18.66
CA ILE A 604 -32.60 -12.70 20.03
C ILE A 604 -32.00 -14.00 20.58
N GLY A 605 -32.65 -15.15 20.33
CA GLY A 605 -32.14 -16.46 20.73
C GLY A 605 -30.85 -16.89 20.01
N SER A 606 -30.61 -16.43 18.78
CA SER A 606 -29.43 -16.83 18.01
C SER A 606 -28.14 -16.10 18.40
N PHE A 607 -28.22 -14.82 18.82
CA PHE A 607 -27.01 -14.03 19.15
C PHE A 607 -26.09 -14.70 20.19
N PRO A 608 -26.59 -15.22 21.33
CA PRO A 608 -25.76 -15.94 22.30
C PRO A 608 -24.99 -17.13 21.72
N ASN A 609 -25.53 -17.82 20.70
CA ASN A 609 -24.87 -18.96 20.08
C ASN A 609 -23.68 -18.51 19.22
N SER A 610 -23.90 -17.53 18.34
CA SER A 610 -22.82 -16.96 17.52
C SER A 610 -21.72 -16.34 18.38
N ILE A 611 -22.06 -15.66 19.47
CA ILE A 611 -21.06 -15.11 20.40
C ILE A 611 -20.25 -16.24 21.03
N ARG A 612 -20.89 -17.35 21.43
CA ARG A 612 -20.20 -18.49 22.04
C ARG A 612 -19.23 -19.16 21.07
N GLU A 613 -19.61 -19.33 19.81
CA GLU A 613 -18.75 -19.87 18.75
C GLU A 613 -17.49 -19.00 18.60
N TYR A 614 -17.65 -17.68 18.44
CA TYR A 614 -16.50 -16.77 18.36
C TYR A 614 -15.62 -16.81 19.61
N LEU A 615 -16.20 -16.92 20.80
CA LEU A 615 -15.42 -17.02 22.04
C LEU A 615 -14.66 -18.35 22.16
N GLN A 616 -15.19 -19.46 21.62
CA GLN A 616 -14.49 -20.76 21.58
C GLN A 616 -13.26 -20.71 20.67
N GLU A 617 -13.32 -19.90 19.61
CA GLU A 617 -12.21 -19.67 18.67
C GLU A 617 -11.25 -18.57 19.15
N ASN A 618 -11.46 -17.99 20.34
CA ASN A 618 -10.74 -16.81 20.84
C ASN A 618 -10.89 -15.56 19.96
N ASN A 619 -11.93 -15.49 19.12
CA ASN A 619 -12.25 -14.33 18.28
C ASN A 619 -13.09 -13.30 19.07
N TYR A 620 -12.45 -12.65 20.03
CA TYR A 620 -13.12 -11.68 20.91
C TYR A 620 -13.67 -10.45 20.17
N GLY A 621 -13.05 -10.08 19.04
CA GLY A 621 -13.51 -8.96 18.22
C GLY A 621 -14.88 -9.24 17.59
N ALA A 622 -15.02 -10.37 16.89
CA ALA A 622 -16.29 -10.76 16.28
C ALA A 622 -17.39 -11.03 17.32
N ALA A 623 -17.02 -11.52 18.52
CA ALA A 623 -17.94 -11.64 19.65
C ALA A 623 -18.52 -10.28 20.08
N ILE A 624 -17.66 -9.26 20.27
CA ILE A 624 -18.10 -7.90 20.63
C ILE A 624 -18.93 -7.26 19.52
N GLU A 625 -18.51 -7.39 18.26
CA GLU A 625 -19.26 -6.88 17.11
C GLU A 625 -20.65 -7.52 17.01
N THR A 626 -20.76 -8.81 17.34
CA THR A 626 -22.04 -9.50 17.40
C THR A 626 -22.94 -8.97 18.52
N VAL A 627 -22.38 -8.54 19.66
CA VAL A 627 -23.14 -7.82 20.69
C VAL A 627 -23.57 -6.44 20.20
N ASP A 628 -22.69 -5.69 19.51
CA ASP A 628 -23.03 -4.39 18.93
C ASP A 628 -24.22 -4.51 17.96
N ARG A 629 -24.21 -5.54 17.10
CA ARG A 629 -25.32 -5.83 16.18
C ARG A 629 -26.62 -6.17 16.91
N TRP A 630 -26.55 -6.94 18.00
CA TRP A 630 -27.72 -7.22 18.83
C TRP A 630 -28.30 -5.93 19.41
N GLU A 631 -27.44 -5.11 20.03
CA GLU A 631 -27.83 -3.87 20.67
C GLU A 631 -28.35 -2.81 19.68
N ASP A 632 -27.84 -2.78 18.45
CA ASP A 632 -28.29 -1.87 17.40
C ASP A 632 -29.64 -2.30 16.77
N GLN A 633 -29.95 -3.60 16.76
CA GLN A 633 -31.22 -4.13 16.25
C GLN A 633 -32.33 -4.13 17.31
N PHE A 634 -31.99 -4.47 18.55
CA PHE A 634 -32.92 -4.71 19.63
C PHE A 634 -32.50 -3.96 20.90
N ALA A 635 -32.35 -2.64 20.81
CA ALA A 635 -31.88 -1.80 21.92
C ALA A 635 -32.70 -1.98 23.21
N THR A 636 -34.00 -2.30 23.10
CA THR A 636 -34.85 -2.54 24.28
C THR A 636 -34.48 -3.83 25.05
N GLU A 637 -33.65 -4.72 24.49
CA GLU A 637 -33.13 -5.89 25.21
C GLU A 637 -32.05 -5.52 26.24
N LYS A 638 -31.40 -4.36 26.09
CA LYS A 638 -30.33 -3.90 27.01
C LYS A 638 -30.79 -3.82 28.47
N VAL A 639 -32.03 -3.43 28.71
CA VAL A 639 -32.60 -3.29 30.06
C VAL A 639 -32.76 -4.63 30.80
N LYS A 640 -32.53 -5.76 30.12
CA LYS A 640 -32.50 -7.11 30.70
C LYS A 640 -31.11 -7.54 31.16
N GLY A 641 -30.06 -6.75 30.88
CA GLY A 641 -28.67 -7.04 31.26
C GLY A 641 -27.95 -8.08 30.40
N HIS A 642 -28.66 -8.82 29.55
CA HIS A 642 -28.08 -9.96 28.83
C HIS A 642 -27.01 -9.56 27.80
N THR A 643 -27.19 -8.45 27.09
CA THR A 643 -26.19 -7.96 26.12
C THR A 643 -24.92 -7.50 26.84
N PHE A 644 -25.05 -6.80 27.97
CA PHE A 644 -23.92 -6.39 28.80
C PHE A 644 -23.17 -7.57 29.43
N PHE A 645 -23.86 -8.65 29.79
CA PHE A 645 -23.20 -9.89 30.20
C PHE A 645 -22.28 -10.41 29.10
N TRP A 646 -22.77 -10.55 27.87
CA TRP A 646 -21.95 -11.05 26.76
C TRP A 646 -20.80 -10.11 26.42
N ARG A 647 -21.04 -8.79 26.39
CA ARG A 647 -19.97 -7.79 26.21
C ARG A 647 -18.91 -7.92 27.29
N GLY A 648 -19.33 -7.92 28.56
CA GLY A 648 -18.43 -8.03 29.71
C GLY A 648 -17.67 -9.35 29.75
N LEU A 649 -18.29 -10.46 29.35
CA LEU A 649 -17.62 -11.76 29.21
C LEU A 649 -16.53 -11.73 28.14
N ALA A 650 -16.84 -11.20 26.96
CA ALA A 650 -15.86 -11.09 25.87
C ALA A 650 -14.67 -10.19 26.25
N LEU A 651 -14.94 -9.03 26.85
CA LEU A 651 -13.91 -8.11 27.36
C LEU A 651 -13.05 -8.76 28.46
N SER A 652 -13.69 -9.49 29.38
CA SER A 652 -13.00 -10.21 30.46
C SER A 652 -12.02 -11.26 29.91
N LEU A 653 -12.44 -12.01 28.88
CA LEU A 653 -11.62 -13.01 28.21
C LEU A 653 -10.49 -12.38 27.37
N ARG A 654 -10.73 -11.20 26.80
CA ARG A 654 -9.73 -10.40 26.06
C ARG A 654 -8.68 -9.75 26.96
N GLY A 655 -8.86 -9.75 28.29
CA GLY A 655 -7.97 -9.08 29.25
C GLY A 655 -8.29 -7.61 29.51
N GLN A 656 -9.39 -7.08 28.96
CA GLN A 656 -9.88 -5.72 29.20
C GLN A 656 -10.67 -5.66 30.52
N HIS A 657 -9.99 -5.94 31.62
CA HIS A 657 -10.61 -6.20 32.93
C HIS A 657 -11.34 -5.00 33.52
N ARG A 658 -10.93 -3.77 33.18
CA ARG A 658 -11.63 -2.58 33.64
C ARG A 658 -13.02 -2.46 33.02
N GLU A 659 -13.12 -2.37 31.69
CA GLU A 659 -14.43 -2.28 31.02
C GLU A 659 -15.28 -3.53 31.29
N ALA A 660 -14.65 -4.71 31.33
CA ALA A 660 -15.34 -5.94 31.68
C ALA A 660 -16.05 -5.84 33.04
N SER A 661 -15.38 -5.30 34.06
CA SER A 661 -15.99 -5.15 35.38
C SER A 661 -17.21 -4.23 35.36
N GLU A 662 -17.17 -3.17 34.57
CA GLU A 662 -18.22 -2.16 34.50
C GLU A 662 -19.47 -2.73 33.83
N PHE A 663 -19.31 -3.39 32.68
CA PHE A 663 -20.43 -4.04 31.99
C PHE A 663 -21.01 -5.24 32.75
N LEU A 664 -20.16 -6.03 33.42
CA LEU A 664 -20.64 -7.17 34.22
C LEU A 664 -21.40 -6.71 35.46
N ASP A 665 -20.98 -5.62 36.09
CA ASP A 665 -21.68 -5.03 37.23
C ASP A 665 -23.05 -4.47 36.83
N LEU A 666 -23.12 -3.77 35.68
CA LEU A 666 -24.39 -3.32 35.12
C LEU A 666 -25.30 -4.50 34.74
N ALA A 667 -24.75 -5.54 34.13
CA ALA A 667 -25.50 -6.75 33.80
C ALA A 667 -26.16 -7.35 35.05
N LEU A 668 -25.37 -7.57 36.11
CA LEU A 668 -25.87 -8.13 37.37
C LEU A 668 -26.93 -7.26 38.04
N THR A 669 -26.80 -5.93 37.93
CA THR A 669 -27.82 -5.00 38.45
C THR A 669 -29.15 -5.14 37.71
N LEU A 670 -29.12 -5.42 36.41
CA LEU A 670 -30.31 -5.48 35.55
C LEU A 670 -30.96 -6.86 35.48
N GLY A 671 -30.19 -7.93 35.71
CA GLY A 671 -30.58 -9.32 35.46
C GLY A 671 -30.38 -10.25 36.65
N THR A 672 -30.68 -9.81 37.87
CA THR A 672 -30.74 -10.69 39.05
C THR A 672 -31.69 -11.86 38.79
N GLY A 673 -31.25 -13.09 39.06
CA GLY A 673 -31.97 -14.33 38.79
C GLY A 673 -31.81 -14.87 37.37
N ALA A 674 -31.05 -14.20 36.50
CA ALA A 674 -30.82 -14.68 35.14
C ALA A 674 -29.92 -15.93 35.09
N LEU A 675 -30.12 -16.77 34.08
CA LEU A 675 -29.32 -18.00 33.87
C LEU A 675 -27.80 -17.75 33.78
N TRP A 676 -27.40 -16.56 33.34
CA TRP A 676 -25.99 -16.17 33.19
C TRP A 676 -25.41 -15.49 34.45
N GLU A 677 -26.20 -15.27 35.50
CA GLU A 677 -25.80 -14.53 36.71
C GLU A 677 -24.55 -15.12 37.36
N ASN A 678 -24.53 -16.44 37.60
CA ASN A 678 -23.42 -17.10 38.29
C ASN A 678 -22.09 -16.94 37.53
N GLN A 679 -22.15 -17.06 36.19
CA GLN A 679 -21.01 -16.82 35.33
C GLN A 679 -20.58 -15.35 35.36
N ALA A 680 -21.54 -14.43 35.35
CA ALA A 680 -21.27 -13.00 35.41
C ALA A 680 -20.58 -12.59 36.72
N ARG A 681 -21.07 -13.08 37.88
CA ARG A 681 -20.43 -12.85 39.19
C ARG A 681 -19.01 -13.40 39.24
N TRP A 682 -18.80 -14.60 38.73
CA TRP A 682 -17.45 -15.16 38.63
C TRP A 682 -16.53 -14.27 37.79
N ARG A 683 -16.95 -13.92 36.57
CA ARG A 683 -16.14 -13.08 35.66
C ARG A 683 -15.91 -11.67 36.21
N LEU A 684 -16.90 -11.11 36.91
CA LEU A 684 -16.77 -9.83 37.58
C LEU A 684 -15.69 -9.91 38.67
N SER A 685 -15.71 -10.96 39.50
CA SER A 685 -14.68 -11.15 40.53
C SER A 685 -13.26 -11.21 39.95
N VAL A 686 -13.08 -11.93 38.83
CA VAL A 686 -11.78 -12.01 38.12
C VAL A 686 -11.36 -10.63 37.61
N ALA A 687 -12.26 -9.90 36.96
CA ALA A 687 -11.98 -8.56 36.47
C ALA A 687 -11.68 -7.56 37.60
N LEU A 688 -12.41 -7.63 38.72
CA LEU A 688 -12.17 -6.79 39.90
C LEU A 688 -10.79 -7.05 40.51
N GLU A 689 -10.39 -8.32 40.69
CA GLU A 689 -9.05 -8.66 41.19
C GLU A 689 -7.94 -8.17 40.28
N ALA A 690 -8.06 -8.38 38.97
CA ALA A 690 -7.07 -7.91 37.99
C ALA A 690 -6.89 -6.39 38.01
N THR A 691 -7.90 -5.65 38.49
CA THR A 691 -7.86 -4.19 38.70
C THR A 691 -7.58 -3.76 40.14
N GLY A 692 -7.10 -4.65 41.01
CA GLY A 692 -6.76 -4.35 42.41
C GLY A 692 -7.96 -4.14 43.35
N ARG A 693 -9.19 -4.41 42.90
CA ARG A 693 -10.43 -4.27 43.70
C ARG A 693 -10.78 -5.56 44.46
N SER A 694 -9.78 -6.18 45.09
CA SER A 694 -9.88 -7.54 45.67
C SER A 694 -10.85 -7.67 46.84
N LYS A 695 -11.17 -6.59 47.57
CA LYS A 695 -12.23 -6.60 48.60
C LYS A 695 -13.61 -6.82 47.96
N ARG A 696 -13.91 -6.05 46.90
CA ARG A 696 -15.18 -6.17 46.16
C ARG A 696 -15.27 -7.51 45.45
N ALA A 697 -14.17 -8.01 44.89
CA ALA A 697 -14.12 -9.34 44.29
C ALA A 697 -14.50 -10.45 45.28
N ARG A 698 -13.96 -10.40 46.50
CA ARG A 698 -14.31 -11.34 47.58
C ARG A 698 -15.79 -11.26 47.95
N THR A 699 -16.37 -10.06 48.00
CA THR A 699 -17.82 -9.88 48.22
C THR A 699 -18.63 -10.59 47.14
N GLU A 700 -18.26 -10.45 45.87
CA GLU A 700 -18.99 -11.12 44.77
C GLU A 700 -18.80 -12.65 44.76
N LEU A 701 -17.61 -13.15 45.13
CA LEU A 701 -17.38 -14.59 45.32
C LEU A 701 -18.22 -15.15 46.45
N ALA A 702 -18.35 -14.43 47.57
CA ALA A 702 -19.17 -14.84 48.70
C ALA A 702 -20.66 -14.94 48.32
N LYS A 703 -21.18 -13.91 47.62
CA LYS A 703 -22.55 -13.91 47.06
C LYS A 703 -22.77 -15.10 46.12
N LEU A 704 -21.80 -15.40 45.25
CA LEU A 704 -21.87 -16.52 44.33
C LEU A 704 -21.87 -17.88 45.06
N ALA A 705 -21.01 -18.04 46.07
CA ALA A 705 -20.90 -19.27 46.86
C ALA A 705 -22.18 -19.57 47.69
N SER A 706 -22.91 -18.52 48.09
CA SER A 706 -24.12 -18.60 48.91
C SER A 706 -25.42 -18.83 48.13
N THR A 707 -25.37 -18.95 46.79
CA THR A 707 -26.58 -19.13 45.94
C THR A 707 -27.30 -20.48 46.13
N GLY A 708 -26.67 -21.47 46.77
CA GLY A 708 -27.21 -22.83 46.92
C GLY A 708 -27.16 -23.69 45.64
N ILE A 709 -26.89 -23.10 44.48
CA ILE A 709 -26.77 -23.78 43.19
C ILE A 709 -25.43 -24.54 43.10
N ARG A 710 -25.45 -25.76 42.57
CA ARG A 710 -24.25 -26.57 42.29
C ARG A 710 -23.90 -26.50 40.80
N ASP A 711 -23.22 -25.43 40.40
CA ASP A 711 -22.66 -25.31 39.06
C ASP A 711 -21.13 -25.11 39.13
N ARG A 712 -20.47 -25.11 37.97
CA ARG A 712 -19.01 -24.97 37.89
C ARG A 712 -18.49 -23.65 38.47
N TRP A 713 -19.29 -22.59 38.49
CA TRP A 713 -18.88 -21.26 38.95
C TRP A 713 -18.98 -21.15 40.47
N THR A 714 -20.03 -21.72 41.07
CA THR A 714 -20.17 -21.76 42.53
C THR A 714 -19.13 -22.68 43.18
N VAL A 715 -18.75 -23.78 42.52
CA VAL A 715 -17.62 -24.63 42.94
C VAL A 715 -16.32 -23.84 42.94
N ARG A 716 -15.96 -23.21 41.81
CA ARG A 716 -14.76 -22.37 41.69
C ARG A 716 -14.72 -21.24 42.71
N ALA A 717 -15.86 -20.60 42.99
CA ALA A 717 -15.94 -19.54 43.97
C ALA A 717 -15.62 -20.03 45.40
N ARG A 718 -16.12 -21.21 45.78
CA ARG A 718 -15.84 -21.81 47.10
C ARG A 718 -14.37 -22.21 47.25
N GLU A 719 -13.77 -22.79 46.21
CA GLU A 719 -12.35 -23.14 46.17
C GLU A 719 -11.49 -21.89 46.37
N LYS A 720 -11.74 -20.86 45.58
CA LYS A 720 -11.00 -19.59 45.66
C LYS A 720 -11.13 -18.88 46.99
N LEU A 721 -12.30 -18.92 47.62
CA LEU A 721 -12.50 -18.38 48.97
C LEU A 721 -11.71 -19.17 50.04
N LYS A 722 -11.57 -20.49 49.89
CA LYS A 722 -10.77 -21.35 50.80
C LYS A 722 -9.26 -21.11 50.65
N GLU A 723 -8.76 -20.96 49.43
CA GLU A 723 -7.35 -20.63 49.17
C GLU A 723 -6.95 -19.30 49.83
N SER A 724 -7.87 -18.32 49.83
CA SER A 724 -7.64 -17.01 50.46
C SER A 724 -7.61 -17.02 51.99
N THR A 725 -8.12 -18.09 52.65
CA THR A 725 -8.15 -18.25 54.11
C THR A 725 -7.08 -19.21 54.64
N GLY A 726 -6.50 -20.08 53.79
CA GLY A 726 -5.44 -21.02 54.16
C GLY A 726 -4.05 -20.41 54.36
N GLY A 727 -3.76 -19.23 53.78
CA GLY A 727 -2.43 -18.58 53.84
C GLY A 727 -2.06 -17.89 55.15
N LYS A 728 -2.85 -18.03 56.22
CA LYS A 728 -2.59 -17.38 57.54
C LYS A 728 -2.38 -18.34 58.72
N LYS A 729 -2.25 -19.65 58.49
CA LYS A 729 -1.90 -20.61 59.55
C LYS A 729 -0.50 -21.18 59.32
N GLY A 730 0.51 -20.43 59.76
CA GLY A 730 1.91 -20.83 59.67
C GLY A 730 2.87 -19.79 60.23
N ALA A 731 2.50 -19.14 61.34
CA ALA A 731 3.43 -18.37 62.17
C ALA A 731 2.80 -18.23 63.56
N THR A 732 3.28 -19.03 64.50
CA THR A 732 3.18 -18.77 65.94
C THR A 732 4.50 -19.21 66.55
N PRO A 733 4.91 -18.54 67.64
CA PRO A 733 6.06 -17.63 67.73
C PRO A 733 7.43 -18.28 67.51
#